data_AF-A0A667HHC2-F1
#
_entry.id   AF-A0A667HHC2-F1
#
_cell.length_a   1.000
_cell.length_b   1.000
_cell.length_c   1.000
_cell.angle_alpha   90.00
_cell.angle_beta   90.00
_cell.angle_gamma   90.00
#
_symmetry.space_group_name_H-M   'P 1'
#
loop_
_entity.id
_entity.type
_entity.pdbx_description
1 polymer ?
#
loop_
_entity_poly.entity_id
_entity_poly.type
_entity_poly.pdbx_seq_one_letter_code
_entity_poly.pdbx_strand_id
1 'polypeptide(L)'
;MAVFPWHSRGRNYKAEFASCRLEAVPLEFGDYHPLKPITVTESKTKKVSRKGSTSSTSSSSSSSVVDPLSSVLDGTDPLSMFAATADPAAPDSSRKRRDRDENSIVGSDFEPWASKRGEILARYTTTEKLSINLFMGSEKGKATATSAMSEKVRTRLEELDDFEEGSQKELLNLTQQDYVNRIEELNQSLKDAWASDQKVKALKIVIQCSKLLSDTSVIQFYPSKFVLITDILDTFGKLVYERIFSMCVDNRSVLPDHFSPENVNDTAKETCLNWFFKIASIRELIPRFYVEASILKCNKFLSKTGISECLPRLTCMIRGIGDPLVSVYARAYLCRVGMEVAPHLKESLNKNFFDFLLTFKQIHGDTVQNQLVVQGVELPSYLPLYSPAMDWIFQCISYHAPEALLTEMMERCKKLGNNALLLNSVMSAFRAEFIATRSMDFIGMIKECDESGFPKHLLFRSLGLNLALADPPEGDRLQILNEAWKVITKLKNPQDYVNCAEVWVEYTCKHFTKREVNTVLADVIKHMTPDRAFEDSYPQLQSIIKKVIAHFHDFSVLFSVEKFLPFLDMFQKESVRVEVCKCIMEVFIKHQQEPTKDPVILNALLHVCKTMHDSVNALTLEDEKRMLAYLINGFIKMVSFGRDFEQQLSFYVEARSMFCNLEPVLVQLIHSVNRLAMETRKVMKGNHSRKTAAFVRACVAYCFITIPSLVGIFTRLNLYLHSGQVALANQCLSQADAFFKAAISLIPEVPKTINIDGKMRPSESFLLEFLCNFFSTLLIVPDHPEHGVLFLVRELLNVIQDYTWEDNSDDKIRIYTCVLHLLSAMSQETYLYHIDKVDSNDSLYGGDTKFLAENNKLCETVMAQILEHLKTLAKDEALKRQSSLGLSFFNSILAHGDLRNNRLNQLSVNLWHLAQRHGCADTRTMVKTLEYIKKRSKHPDMGHLTELALRLPLQTRT
;
A
#
# COMPACT_ATOMS: atom_id res chain seq x y z
N MET A 1 64.58 -3.24 -13.05
CA MET A 1 63.66 -2.18 -12.56
C MET A 1 64.41 -1.35 -11.53
N ALA A 2 64.37 -0.02 -11.59
CA ALA A 2 64.91 0.79 -10.49
C ALA A 2 64.02 0.56 -9.26
N VAL A 3 64.57 -0.01 -8.19
CA VAL A 3 63.87 -0.13 -6.91
C VAL A 3 63.87 1.26 -6.27
N PHE A 4 62.68 1.84 -6.12
CA PHE A 4 62.50 3.11 -5.42
C PHE A 4 62.28 2.80 -3.93
N PRO A 5 63.19 3.18 -3.02
CA PRO A 5 63.02 2.86 -1.61
C PRO A 5 61.95 3.76 -0.99
N TRP A 6 60.95 3.16 -0.35
CA TRP A 6 59.91 3.91 0.35
C TRP A 6 60.43 4.48 1.66
N HIS A 7 60.09 5.74 1.92
CA HIS A 7 60.36 6.43 3.17
C HIS A 7 59.07 7.10 3.57
N SER A 8 58.45 6.63 4.65
CA SER A 8 57.24 7.25 5.18
C SER A 8 57.56 8.61 5.80
N ARG A 9 56.69 9.59 5.57
CA ARG A 9 56.75 10.87 6.24
C ARG A 9 56.25 10.73 7.68
N GLY A 10 57.06 11.16 8.65
CA GLY A 10 56.60 11.34 10.02
C GLY A 10 55.50 12.42 10.11
N ARG A 11 54.37 12.09 10.73
CA ARG A 11 53.23 13.00 10.92
C ARG A 11 52.96 13.19 12.39
N ASN A 12 52.89 14.45 12.83
CA ASN A 12 52.47 14.77 14.18
C ASN A 12 50.94 14.88 14.20
N TYR A 13 50.25 13.76 14.39
CA TYR A 13 48.79 13.73 14.40
C TYR A 13 48.18 14.64 15.47
N LYS A 14 48.85 14.83 16.63
CA LYS A 14 48.38 15.76 17.68
C LYS A 14 48.40 17.22 17.20
N ALA A 15 49.49 17.63 16.55
CA ALA A 15 49.62 18.98 16.00
C ALA A 15 48.68 19.20 14.80
N GLU A 16 48.52 18.19 13.94
CA GLU A 16 47.59 18.24 12.81
C GLU A 16 46.13 18.33 13.30
N PHE A 17 45.73 17.51 14.29
CA PHE A 17 44.41 17.58 14.91
C PHE A 17 44.15 18.94 15.55
N ALA A 18 45.14 19.52 16.25
CA ALA A 18 45.04 20.86 16.82
C ALA A 18 44.90 21.95 15.73
N SER A 19 45.59 21.82 14.60
CA SER A 19 45.51 22.77 13.48
C SER A 19 44.23 22.68 12.65
N CYS A 20 43.57 21.53 12.68
CA CYS A 20 42.31 21.24 11.97
C CYS A 20 41.08 21.33 12.87
N ARG A 21 41.23 21.72 14.15
CA ARG A 21 40.08 21.99 15.04
C ARG A 21 39.27 23.15 14.46
N LEU A 22 38.04 22.85 14.03
CA LEU A 22 36.98 23.85 14.06
C LEU A 22 36.70 24.20 15.53
N GLU A 23 36.41 25.47 15.84
CA GLU A 23 36.00 25.88 17.18
C GLU A 23 34.86 24.97 17.66
N ALA A 24 35.10 24.25 18.77
CA ALA A 24 34.07 23.45 19.39
C ALA A 24 33.07 24.40 20.04
N VAL A 25 31.98 24.73 19.35
CA VAL A 25 30.81 25.34 19.97
C VAL A 25 30.25 24.32 20.96
N PRO A 26 30.11 24.65 22.26
CA PRO A 26 29.42 23.78 23.20
C PRO A 26 28.00 23.57 22.69
N LEU A 27 27.64 22.32 22.37
CA LEU A 27 26.23 21.95 22.24
C LEU A 27 25.63 21.99 23.64
N GLU A 28 24.99 23.11 23.99
CA GLU A 28 23.98 23.10 25.03
C GLU A 28 22.90 22.11 24.58
N PHE A 29 22.65 21.09 25.39
CA PHE A 29 21.53 20.17 25.20
C PHE A 29 20.21 20.92 25.46
N GLY A 30 19.84 21.79 24.54
CA GLY A 30 18.50 22.37 24.44
C GLY A 30 17.59 21.44 23.64
N ASP A 31 16.35 21.29 24.09
CA ASP A 31 15.33 20.30 23.72
C ASP A 31 14.90 20.19 22.23
N TYR A 32 15.64 20.77 21.27
CA TYR A 32 15.30 20.76 19.86
C TYR A 32 16.29 19.96 19.02
N HIS A 33 15.94 18.69 18.76
CA HIS A 33 16.57 17.88 17.72
C HIS A 33 15.85 18.13 16.38
N PRO A 34 16.55 18.38 15.27
CA PRO A 34 15.96 18.74 13.96
C PRO A 34 15.18 17.61 13.25
N LEU A 35 14.90 16.51 13.97
CA LEU A 35 14.11 15.37 13.49
C LEU A 35 13.01 14.96 14.51
N LYS A 36 12.64 15.84 15.44
CA LYS A 36 11.41 15.62 16.21
C LYS A 36 10.19 15.81 15.28
N PRO A 37 9.23 14.87 15.24
CA PRO A 37 7.97 15.07 14.52
C PRO A 37 7.26 16.28 15.13
N ILE A 38 6.80 17.20 14.29
CA ILE A 38 5.97 18.33 14.71
C ILE A 38 4.66 17.75 15.24
N THR A 39 4.54 17.64 16.56
CA THR A 39 3.30 17.34 17.24
C THR A 39 2.56 18.66 17.45
N VAL A 40 1.46 18.84 16.73
CA VAL A 40 0.54 19.96 16.93
C VAL A 40 -0.22 19.67 18.23
N THR A 41 0.24 20.25 19.34
CA THR A 41 -0.57 20.34 20.56
C THR A 41 -1.40 21.61 20.52
N GLU A 42 -2.72 21.43 20.41
CA GLU A 42 -3.72 22.46 20.71
C GLU A 42 -3.48 23.02 22.12
N SER A 43 -3.18 24.32 22.21
CA SER A 43 -3.18 25.04 23.49
C SER A 43 -4.31 26.05 23.51
N LYS A 44 -5.25 25.77 24.43
CA LYS A 44 -6.46 26.50 24.77
C LYS A 44 -6.23 28.01 24.97
N THR A 45 -7.26 28.73 24.54
CA THR A 45 -7.55 30.15 24.70
C THR A 45 -7.32 30.72 26.11
N LYS A 46 -6.66 31.89 26.19
CA LYS A 46 -6.97 32.92 27.19
C LYS A 46 -6.67 34.33 26.65
N LYS A 47 -7.71 35.18 26.69
CA LYS A 47 -7.79 36.60 26.31
C LYS A 47 -6.83 37.50 27.11
N VAL A 48 -6.32 38.57 26.49
CA VAL A 48 -6.25 40.01 26.93
C VAL A 48 -5.52 40.78 25.80
N SER A 49 -6.20 41.55 24.94
CA SER A 49 -6.45 43.02 24.96
C SER A 49 -5.40 43.92 24.26
N ARG A 50 -5.74 44.31 23.02
CA ARG A 50 -5.83 45.67 22.41
C ARG A 50 -4.61 46.55 22.04
N LYS A 51 -4.78 47.13 20.82
CA LYS A 51 -4.19 48.35 20.17
C LYS A 51 -2.83 48.13 19.49
N GLY A 52 -2.55 48.56 18.25
CA GLY A 52 -3.27 49.35 17.24
C GLY A 52 -2.25 50.05 16.33
N SER A 53 -2.59 50.22 15.03
CA SER A 53 -2.05 51.26 14.10
C SER A 53 -0.64 51.04 13.49
N THR A 54 -0.53 50.63 12.21
CA THR A 54 -0.34 51.44 10.98
C THR A 54 1.07 52.01 10.71
N SER A 55 1.62 51.58 9.56
CA SER A 55 2.50 52.30 8.60
C SER A 55 3.77 53.01 9.09
N SER A 56 4.94 52.62 8.56
CA SER A 56 5.55 53.25 7.37
C SER A 56 6.98 52.75 7.10
N THR A 57 7.30 52.74 5.82
CA THR A 57 8.56 52.50 5.11
C THR A 57 9.82 53.19 5.65
N SER A 58 10.95 52.48 5.62
CA SER A 58 12.23 53.01 5.11
C SER A 58 13.21 51.88 4.79
N SER A 59 13.71 51.90 3.57
CA SER A 59 14.78 51.09 3.00
C SER A 59 16.15 51.42 3.58
N SER A 60 16.98 50.40 3.83
CA SER A 60 18.44 50.50 3.73
C SER A 60 19.01 49.17 3.22
N SER A 61 19.73 49.29 2.12
CA SER A 61 20.32 48.23 1.30
C SER A 61 21.66 47.69 1.84
N SER A 62 22.00 46.50 1.33
CA SER A 62 23.32 45.88 1.16
C SER A 62 23.97 45.16 2.35
N SER A 63 23.95 43.81 2.31
CA SER A 63 25.04 43.00 1.74
C SER A 63 24.69 41.51 1.86
N SER A 64 24.06 40.94 0.82
CA SER A 64 23.77 39.51 0.72
C SER A 64 25.02 38.76 0.27
N VAL A 65 25.68 38.09 1.20
CA VAL A 65 26.60 36.99 0.86
C VAL A 65 25.73 35.77 0.66
N VAL A 66 25.65 35.33 -0.60
CA VAL A 66 24.80 34.22 -1.04
C VAL A 66 25.47 32.90 -0.63
N ASP A 67 24.74 32.07 0.10
CA ASP A 67 25.12 30.69 0.43
C ASP A 67 25.17 29.84 -0.86
N PRO A 68 26.29 29.16 -1.20
CA PRO A 68 26.44 28.40 -2.43
C PRO A 68 25.65 27.08 -2.47
N LEU A 69 24.91 26.71 -1.41
CA LEU A 69 24.20 25.43 -1.33
C LEU A 69 22.68 25.53 -1.39
N SER A 70 22.10 26.74 -1.37
CA SER A 70 20.65 26.92 -1.44
C SER A 70 20.11 27.07 -2.88
N SER A 71 20.97 27.11 -3.90
CA SER A 71 20.56 27.27 -5.31
C SER A 71 20.65 26.00 -6.16
N VAL A 72 20.80 24.81 -5.54
CA VAL A 72 20.91 23.52 -6.24
C VAL A 72 19.73 22.57 -5.94
N LEU A 73 18.78 22.97 -5.08
CA LEU A 73 17.64 22.14 -4.69
C LEU A 73 16.27 22.61 -5.22
N ASP A 74 16.23 23.64 -6.06
CA ASP A 74 15.02 24.05 -6.79
C ASP A 74 14.93 23.46 -8.22
N GLY A 75 15.67 22.38 -8.48
CA GLY A 75 15.52 21.58 -9.69
C GLY A 75 14.50 20.47 -9.47
N THR A 76 13.33 20.58 -10.09
CA THR A 76 12.36 19.49 -10.26
C THR A 76 13.05 18.17 -10.66
N ASP A 77 12.68 17.10 -9.96
CA ASP A 77 13.13 15.72 -10.21
C ASP A 77 12.92 15.30 -11.68
N PRO A 78 13.97 14.82 -12.40
CA PRO A 78 13.89 14.43 -13.81
C PRO A 78 12.97 13.22 -14.10
N LEU A 79 12.50 12.47 -13.10
CA LEU A 79 11.45 11.45 -13.28
C LEU A 79 10.04 12.06 -13.36
N SER A 80 9.83 13.23 -12.76
CA SER A 80 8.56 13.98 -12.86
C SER A 80 8.35 14.62 -14.24
N MET A 81 9.43 14.79 -15.02
CA MET A 81 9.38 15.34 -16.38
C MET A 81 9.03 14.31 -17.47
N PHE A 82 9.29 13.01 -17.25
CA PHE A 82 8.88 11.96 -18.20
C PHE A 82 7.39 11.57 -18.04
N ALA A 83 6.82 11.77 -16.86
CA ALA A 83 5.37 11.63 -16.65
C ALA A 83 4.56 12.80 -17.22
N ALA A 84 5.20 13.92 -17.57
CA ALA A 84 4.57 15.15 -18.03
C ALA A 84 4.61 15.36 -19.57
N THR A 85 5.10 14.38 -20.35
CA THR A 85 5.23 14.48 -21.82
C THR A 85 4.46 13.41 -22.61
N ALA A 86 3.40 12.83 -22.03
CA ALA A 86 2.36 12.17 -22.81
C ALA A 86 1.19 13.15 -23.02
N ASP A 87 0.74 13.29 -24.27
CA ASP A 87 -0.05 14.39 -24.82
C ASP A 87 -1.30 14.88 -24.03
N PRO A 88 -1.62 16.19 -24.12
CA PRO A 88 -2.72 16.83 -23.38
C PRO A 88 -4.08 16.74 -24.11
N ALA A 89 -5.12 16.27 -23.41
CA ALA A 89 -6.51 16.52 -23.76
C ALA A 89 -7.09 17.63 -22.85
N ALA A 90 -7.74 18.61 -23.50
CA ALA A 90 -8.31 19.89 -23.08
C ALA A 90 -8.65 20.19 -21.58
N PRO A 91 -8.52 21.47 -21.14
CA PRO A 91 -8.65 21.87 -19.74
C PRO A 91 -10.09 22.12 -19.28
N ASP A 92 -10.42 21.55 -18.12
CA ASP A 92 -11.61 21.85 -17.32
C ASP A 92 -11.42 23.19 -16.59
N SER A 93 -12.23 24.18 -16.94
CA SER A 93 -12.21 25.54 -16.38
C SER A 93 -13.34 25.71 -15.37
N SER A 94 -13.18 25.17 -14.16
CA SER A 94 -14.22 25.28 -13.13
C SER A 94 -13.70 25.28 -11.69
N ARG A 95 -12.64 26.06 -11.41
CA ARG A 95 -12.25 26.41 -10.03
C ARG A 95 -12.23 27.92 -9.81
N LYS A 96 -13.39 28.56 -9.95
CA LYS A 96 -13.74 29.87 -9.38
C LYS A 96 -15.25 30.16 -9.47
N ARG A 97 -16.08 29.24 -8.97
CA ARG A 97 -17.49 29.47 -8.63
C ARG A 97 -17.85 28.55 -7.46
N ARG A 98 -17.39 28.91 -6.27
CA ARG A 98 -17.92 28.39 -5.00
C ARG A 98 -18.46 29.60 -4.25
N ASP A 99 -19.69 29.48 -3.74
CA ASP A 99 -20.42 30.38 -2.82
C ASP A 99 -21.81 30.84 -3.29
N ARG A 100 -22.37 30.25 -4.33
CA ARG A 100 -23.81 30.33 -4.60
C ARG A 100 -24.21 29.16 -5.49
N ASP A 101 -24.86 28.13 -4.94
CA ASP A 101 -25.74 27.16 -5.62
C ASP A 101 -25.71 25.78 -4.93
N GLU A 102 -26.36 25.65 -3.77
CA GLU A 102 -26.50 24.38 -3.03
C GLU A 102 -27.77 23.56 -3.40
N ASN A 103 -28.66 24.05 -4.26
CA ASN A 103 -30.02 23.47 -4.38
C ASN A 103 -30.28 22.51 -5.55
N SER A 104 -29.30 22.23 -6.43
CA SER A 104 -29.55 21.43 -7.66
C SER A 104 -28.72 20.14 -7.79
N ILE A 105 -27.70 19.92 -6.99
CA ILE A 105 -26.80 18.77 -7.14
C ILE A 105 -26.82 18.00 -5.83
N VAL A 106 -27.18 16.72 -5.91
CA VAL A 106 -27.07 15.79 -4.79
C VAL A 106 -25.61 15.78 -4.33
N GLY A 107 -25.36 16.00 -3.04
CA GLY A 107 -24.02 16.12 -2.48
C GLY A 107 -23.20 14.85 -2.65
N SER A 108 -21.88 14.96 -2.48
CA SER A 108 -20.96 13.82 -2.54
C SER A 108 -21.16 12.79 -1.41
N ASP A 109 -22.00 13.11 -0.43
CA ASP A 109 -22.39 12.27 0.70
C ASP A 109 -23.55 11.30 0.38
N PHE A 110 -24.19 11.44 -0.80
CA PHE A 110 -25.22 10.50 -1.24
C PHE A 110 -24.61 9.35 -2.06
N GLU A 111 -24.82 8.13 -1.60
CA GLU A 111 -24.38 6.94 -2.32
C GLU A 111 -25.19 6.75 -3.63
N PRO A 112 -24.55 6.73 -4.82
CA PRO A 112 -25.27 6.57 -6.08
C PRO A 112 -25.73 5.13 -6.32
N TRP A 113 -26.86 4.93 -7.00
CA TRP A 113 -27.38 3.58 -7.33
C TRP A 113 -26.36 2.67 -8.02
N ALA A 114 -25.44 3.26 -8.82
CA ALA A 114 -24.40 2.53 -9.52
C ALA A 114 -23.45 1.77 -8.59
N SER A 115 -23.21 2.22 -7.34
CA SER A 115 -22.38 1.46 -6.38
C SER A 115 -23.05 0.15 -5.96
N LYS A 116 -24.38 0.13 -5.86
CA LYS A 116 -25.19 -1.03 -5.44
C LYS A 116 -25.28 -2.11 -6.51
N ARG A 117 -24.98 -1.79 -7.78
CA ARG A 117 -25.04 -2.72 -8.91
C ARG A 117 -24.21 -3.98 -8.67
N GLY A 118 -22.96 -3.83 -8.24
CA GLY A 118 -22.04 -4.97 -8.05
C GLY A 118 -22.54 -5.95 -6.99
N GLU A 119 -23.00 -5.43 -5.85
CA GLU A 119 -23.54 -6.25 -4.75
C GLU A 119 -24.81 -6.99 -5.17
N ILE A 120 -25.74 -6.32 -5.86
CA ILE A 120 -26.99 -6.94 -6.32
C ILE A 120 -26.70 -8.10 -7.26
N LEU A 121 -25.82 -7.92 -8.25
CA LEU A 121 -25.49 -8.96 -9.22
C LEU A 121 -24.76 -10.16 -8.59
N ALA A 122 -23.95 -9.92 -7.54
CA ALA A 122 -23.26 -10.98 -6.81
C ALA A 122 -24.19 -11.75 -5.86
N ARG A 123 -25.19 -11.07 -5.27
CA ARG A 123 -26.08 -11.65 -4.26
C ARG A 123 -27.28 -12.38 -4.83
N TYR A 124 -27.88 -11.85 -5.90
CA TYR A 124 -29.11 -12.39 -6.49
C TYR A 124 -28.79 -13.18 -7.76
N THR A 125 -28.22 -14.36 -7.58
CA THR A 125 -27.83 -15.30 -8.64
C THR A 125 -28.84 -16.44 -8.76
N THR A 126 -28.79 -17.19 -9.86
CA THR A 126 -29.66 -18.36 -10.05
C THR A 126 -28.99 -19.47 -10.85
N THR A 127 -29.32 -20.72 -10.52
CA THR A 127 -29.01 -21.92 -11.31
C THR A 127 -30.16 -22.36 -12.19
N GLU A 128 -31.32 -21.72 -12.06
CA GLU A 128 -32.50 -22.01 -12.88
C GLU A 128 -32.32 -21.49 -14.31
N LYS A 129 -33.01 -22.16 -15.24
CA LYS A 129 -32.96 -21.86 -16.67
C LYS A 129 -33.80 -20.61 -16.97
N LEU A 130 -33.15 -19.55 -17.41
CA LEU A 130 -33.78 -18.27 -17.75
C LEU A 130 -34.31 -18.28 -19.18
N SER A 131 -35.28 -17.40 -19.46
CA SER A 131 -35.82 -17.21 -20.81
C SER A 131 -35.90 -15.73 -21.18
N ILE A 132 -35.78 -15.45 -22.47
CA ILE A 132 -35.97 -14.12 -23.06
C ILE A 132 -36.99 -14.28 -24.19
N ASN A 133 -38.17 -13.70 -24.01
CA ASN A 133 -39.24 -13.67 -25.01
C ASN A 133 -39.27 -12.29 -25.67
N LEU A 134 -38.62 -12.16 -26.83
CA LEU A 134 -38.58 -10.92 -27.62
C LEU A 134 -39.59 -11.03 -28.78
N PHE A 135 -40.63 -10.20 -28.79
CA PHE A 135 -41.59 -10.17 -29.89
C PHE A 135 -41.21 -9.06 -30.90
N MET A 136 -40.47 -9.42 -31.94
CA MET A 136 -40.18 -8.53 -33.08
C MET A 136 -41.06 -8.92 -34.28
N GLY A 137 -42.31 -8.43 -34.29
CA GLY A 137 -43.22 -8.61 -35.42
C GLY A 137 -44.41 -7.65 -35.31
N SER A 138 -44.84 -7.07 -36.43
CA SER A 138 -46.03 -6.21 -36.48
C SER A 138 -47.31 -7.04 -36.36
N GLU A 139 -48.23 -6.66 -35.46
CA GLU A 139 -49.56 -7.25 -35.35
C GLU A 139 -50.31 -7.16 -36.70
N LYS A 140 -50.56 -8.30 -37.36
CA LYS A 140 -51.76 -8.48 -38.18
C LYS A 140 -52.53 -9.69 -37.67
N GLY A 141 -53.83 -9.45 -37.46
CA GLY A 141 -54.74 -10.35 -36.78
C GLY A 141 -54.87 -11.73 -37.43
N LYS A 142 -55.16 -12.72 -36.59
CA LYS A 142 -55.57 -14.08 -36.97
C LYS A 142 -56.70 -14.03 -38.01
N ALA A 143 -56.44 -14.62 -39.18
CA ALA A 143 -57.48 -15.23 -40.00
C ALA A 143 -56.99 -16.60 -40.48
N THR A 144 -57.73 -17.62 -40.07
CA THR A 144 -57.64 -19.01 -40.54
C THR A 144 -57.97 -19.10 -42.03
N ALA A 145 -57.06 -19.64 -42.85
CA ALA A 145 -57.40 -20.30 -44.11
C ALA A 145 -56.31 -21.28 -44.55
N THR A 146 -56.68 -22.55 -44.58
CA THR A 146 -56.01 -23.66 -45.26
C THR A 146 -56.10 -23.49 -46.79
N SER A 147 -54.99 -23.48 -47.52
CA SER A 147 -54.94 -24.02 -48.89
C SER A 147 -53.52 -24.39 -49.32
N ALA A 148 -53.41 -25.46 -50.10
CA ALA A 148 -52.18 -26.07 -50.57
C ALA A 148 -51.50 -25.21 -51.66
N MET A 149 -50.21 -24.90 -51.48
CA MET A 149 -49.41 -24.15 -52.46
C MET A 149 -48.05 -24.83 -52.67
N SER A 150 -47.63 -24.92 -53.93
CA SER A 150 -46.50 -25.70 -54.42
C SER A 150 -45.14 -25.30 -53.82
N GLU A 151 -44.30 -26.31 -53.56
CA GLU A 151 -43.00 -26.25 -52.88
C GLU A 151 -42.01 -25.22 -53.47
N LYS A 152 -42.10 -24.93 -54.78
CA LYS A 152 -41.28 -23.90 -55.46
C LYS A 152 -41.73 -22.45 -55.19
N VAL A 153 -42.99 -22.25 -54.85
CA VAL A 153 -43.52 -20.94 -54.43
C VAL A 153 -43.21 -20.72 -52.96
N ARG A 154 -43.14 -21.79 -52.16
CA ARG A 154 -42.67 -21.75 -50.77
C ARG A 154 -41.21 -21.34 -50.67
N THR A 155 -40.32 -21.88 -51.50
CA THR A 155 -38.89 -21.45 -51.49
C THR A 155 -38.71 -20.00 -51.93
N ARG A 156 -39.53 -19.50 -52.86
CA ARG A 156 -39.51 -18.08 -53.28
C ARG A 156 -40.20 -17.13 -52.30
N LEU A 157 -41.17 -17.61 -51.52
CA LEU A 157 -41.74 -16.83 -50.41
C LEU A 157 -40.81 -16.85 -49.20
N GLU A 158 -40.12 -17.95 -48.89
CA GLU A 158 -39.10 -18.03 -47.83
C GLU A 158 -37.91 -17.09 -48.14
N GLU A 159 -37.48 -16.98 -49.41
CA GLU A 159 -36.46 -15.98 -49.83
C GLU A 159 -36.96 -14.52 -49.83
N LEU A 160 -38.27 -14.27 -49.80
CA LEU A 160 -38.85 -12.93 -49.65
C LEU A 160 -39.25 -12.61 -48.20
N ASP A 161 -39.46 -13.62 -47.35
CA ASP A 161 -39.61 -13.51 -45.89
C ASP A 161 -38.26 -13.20 -45.22
N ASP A 162 -37.13 -13.58 -45.84
CA ASP A 162 -35.78 -13.24 -45.36
C ASP A 162 -35.47 -11.72 -45.37
N PHE A 163 -36.30 -10.90 -46.03
CA PHE A 163 -36.21 -9.44 -46.01
C PHE A 163 -37.17 -8.74 -45.03
N GLU A 164 -38.08 -9.48 -44.38
CA GLU A 164 -38.86 -9.00 -43.23
C GLU A 164 -38.33 -9.68 -41.94
N GLU A 165 -37.43 -8.97 -41.23
CA GLU A 165 -36.79 -9.35 -39.95
C GLU A 165 -37.83 -9.77 -38.88
N GLY A 166 -38.33 -11.00 -38.95
CA GLY A 166 -39.49 -11.49 -38.20
C GLY A 166 -39.36 -12.97 -37.82
N SER A 167 -38.29 -13.35 -37.13
CA SER A 167 -38.31 -14.58 -36.32
C SER A 167 -38.60 -14.21 -34.87
N GLN A 168 -39.69 -14.76 -34.31
CA GLN A 168 -39.85 -14.87 -32.86
C GLN A 168 -38.63 -15.62 -32.31
N LYS A 169 -37.63 -14.90 -31.79
CA LYS A 169 -36.53 -15.51 -31.05
C LYS A 169 -36.96 -15.68 -29.60
N GLU A 170 -37.71 -16.74 -29.32
CA GLU A 170 -37.84 -17.27 -27.97
C GLU A 170 -36.53 -17.95 -27.60
N LEU A 171 -35.72 -17.26 -26.80
CA LEU A 171 -34.48 -17.82 -26.26
C LEU A 171 -34.81 -18.45 -24.91
N LEU A 172 -35.01 -19.77 -24.93
CA LEU A 172 -35.29 -20.57 -23.74
C LEU A 172 -33.99 -21.17 -23.19
N ASN A 173 -33.99 -21.52 -21.90
CA ASN A 173 -32.93 -22.30 -21.27
C ASN A 173 -31.55 -21.63 -21.19
N LEU A 174 -31.51 -20.32 -20.98
CA LEU A 174 -30.28 -19.55 -20.81
C LEU A 174 -29.70 -19.77 -19.41
N THR A 175 -28.37 -19.88 -19.31
CA THR A 175 -27.68 -19.73 -18.03
C THR A 175 -27.69 -18.27 -17.59
N GLN A 176 -27.34 -17.98 -16.33
CA GLN A 176 -27.20 -16.60 -15.84
C GLN A 176 -26.22 -15.79 -16.70
N GLN A 177 -25.07 -16.37 -17.07
CA GLN A 177 -24.07 -15.67 -17.87
C GLN A 177 -24.57 -15.43 -19.30
N ASP A 178 -25.25 -16.40 -19.90
CA ASP A 178 -25.83 -16.25 -21.24
C ASP A 178 -26.92 -15.16 -21.26
N TYR A 179 -27.73 -15.10 -20.20
CA TYR A 179 -28.73 -14.04 -20.04
C TYR A 179 -28.08 -12.67 -19.97
N VAL A 180 -27.04 -12.50 -19.13
CA VAL A 180 -26.30 -11.23 -19.00
C VAL A 180 -25.71 -10.81 -20.34
N ASN A 181 -24.99 -11.72 -21.01
CA ASN A 181 -24.39 -11.47 -22.33
C ASN A 181 -25.46 -11.04 -23.35
N ARG A 182 -26.63 -11.69 -23.33
CA ARG A 182 -27.71 -11.36 -24.27
C ARG A 182 -28.34 -9.99 -23.99
N ILE A 183 -28.45 -9.58 -22.74
CA ILE A 183 -28.90 -8.22 -22.39
C ILE A 183 -27.86 -7.18 -22.83
N GLU A 184 -26.56 -7.47 -22.69
CA GLU A 184 -25.49 -6.60 -23.19
C GLU A 184 -25.52 -6.46 -24.72
N GLU A 185 -25.77 -7.56 -25.46
CA GLU A 185 -25.97 -7.53 -26.91
C GLU A 185 -27.18 -6.68 -27.32
N LEU A 186 -28.28 -6.72 -26.54
CA LEU A 186 -29.44 -5.84 -26.77
C LEU A 186 -29.09 -4.36 -26.53
N ASN A 187 -28.29 -4.07 -25.50
CA ASN A 187 -27.80 -2.72 -25.24
C ASN A 187 -26.91 -2.22 -26.38
N GLN A 188 -26.07 -3.09 -26.94
CA GLN A 188 -25.25 -2.71 -28.07
C GLN A 188 -26.06 -2.54 -29.36
N SER A 189 -27.03 -3.44 -29.61
CA SER A 189 -27.98 -3.31 -30.72
C SER A 189 -28.78 -2.00 -30.65
N LEU A 190 -29.13 -1.53 -29.44
CA LEU A 190 -29.75 -0.23 -29.22
C LEU A 190 -28.82 0.91 -29.67
N LYS A 191 -27.55 0.89 -29.25
CA LYS A 191 -26.56 1.92 -29.63
C LYS A 191 -26.30 1.93 -31.12
N ASP A 192 -26.19 0.77 -31.76
CA ASP A 192 -25.97 0.63 -33.20
C ASP A 192 -27.17 1.12 -34.02
N ALA A 193 -28.39 0.76 -33.60
CA ALA A 193 -29.63 1.27 -34.19
C ALA A 193 -29.73 2.79 -34.01
N TRP A 194 -29.30 3.33 -32.87
CA TRP A 194 -29.27 4.76 -32.64
C TRP A 194 -28.26 5.48 -33.52
N ALA A 195 -27.04 4.94 -33.66
CA ALA A 195 -25.96 5.49 -34.48
C ALA A 195 -26.32 5.46 -35.98
N SER A 196 -27.06 4.44 -36.42
CA SER A 196 -27.56 4.28 -37.79
C SER A 196 -28.86 5.07 -38.07
N ASP A 197 -29.22 6.01 -37.20
CA ASP A 197 -30.46 6.83 -37.24
C ASP A 197 -31.79 6.04 -37.27
N GLN A 198 -31.77 4.75 -36.94
CA GLN A 198 -32.95 3.88 -36.86
C GLN A 198 -33.70 4.05 -35.53
N LYS A 199 -34.21 5.26 -35.26
CA LYS A 199 -34.81 5.62 -33.97
C LYS A 199 -36.06 4.80 -33.60
N VAL A 200 -36.81 4.34 -34.59
CA VAL A 200 -37.96 3.44 -34.38
C VAL A 200 -37.49 2.05 -33.93
N LYS A 201 -36.40 1.52 -34.51
CA LYS A 201 -35.79 0.25 -34.09
C LYS A 201 -35.23 0.37 -32.66
N ALA A 202 -34.55 1.48 -32.35
CA ALA A 202 -34.10 1.79 -30.99
C ALA A 202 -35.26 1.81 -29.98
N LEU A 203 -36.37 2.51 -30.28
CA LEU A 203 -37.55 2.54 -29.41
C LEU A 203 -38.16 1.15 -29.24
N LYS A 204 -38.26 0.35 -30.31
CA LYS A 204 -38.76 -1.03 -30.24
C LYS A 204 -37.89 -1.90 -29.32
N ILE A 205 -36.56 -1.83 -29.42
CA ILE A 205 -35.63 -2.58 -28.55
C ILE A 205 -35.90 -2.25 -27.08
N VAL A 206 -36.03 -0.98 -26.74
CA VAL A 206 -36.23 -0.53 -25.34
C VAL A 206 -37.60 -0.93 -24.80
N ILE A 207 -38.65 -0.86 -25.63
CA ILE A 207 -39.98 -1.36 -25.27
C ILE A 207 -39.89 -2.85 -24.94
N GLN A 208 -39.21 -3.65 -25.76
CA GLN A 208 -39.04 -5.09 -25.53
C GLN A 208 -38.21 -5.38 -24.28
N CYS A 209 -37.11 -4.64 -24.04
CA CYS A 209 -36.33 -4.77 -22.81
C CYS A 209 -37.20 -4.47 -21.58
N SER A 210 -38.03 -3.42 -21.63
CA SER A 210 -38.95 -3.07 -20.53
C SER A 210 -40.01 -4.13 -20.26
N LYS A 211 -40.45 -4.88 -21.28
CA LYS A 211 -41.39 -6.01 -21.10
C LYS A 211 -40.79 -7.14 -20.28
N LEU A 212 -39.47 -7.35 -20.37
CA LEU A 212 -38.80 -8.39 -19.56
C LEU A 212 -38.93 -8.11 -18.05
N LEU A 213 -39.19 -6.88 -17.63
CA LEU A 213 -39.43 -6.52 -16.22
C LEU A 213 -40.80 -6.95 -15.69
N SER A 214 -41.76 -7.32 -16.56
CA SER A 214 -43.03 -7.92 -16.12
C SER A 214 -42.92 -9.42 -15.84
N ASP A 215 -41.84 -10.06 -16.27
CA ASP A 215 -41.65 -11.50 -16.13
C ASP A 215 -40.98 -11.85 -14.78
N THR A 216 -41.76 -12.51 -13.93
CA THR A 216 -41.34 -13.04 -12.63
C THR A 216 -41.20 -14.57 -12.63
N SER A 217 -40.95 -15.19 -13.79
CA SER A 217 -40.75 -16.65 -13.92
C SER A 217 -39.66 -17.22 -13.01
N VAL A 218 -38.54 -16.49 -12.84
CA VAL A 218 -37.45 -16.80 -11.91
C VAL A 218 -37.35 -15.65 -10.89
N ILE A 219 -38.13 -15.74 -9.82
CA ILE A 219 -38.29 -14.68 -8.82
C ILE A 219 -36.96 -14.29 -8.15
N GLN A 220 -36.11 -15.27 -7.82
CA GLN A 220 -34.85 -15.03 -7.09
C GLN A 220 -33.85 -14.16 -7.87
N PHE A 221 -33.89 -14.21 -9.20
CA PHE A 221 -33.02 -13.43 -10.09
C PHE A 221 -33.58 -12.04 -10.44
N TYR A 222 -34.81 -11.72 -10.00
CA TYR A 222 -35.48 -10.47 -10.37
C TYR A 222 -34.69 -9.20 -10.04
N PRO A 223 -34.03 -9.06 -8.86
CA PRO A 223 -33.20 -7.88 -8.56
C PRO A 223 -32.07 -7.66 -9.59
N SER A 224 -31.39 -8.73 -9.99
CA SER A 224 -30.32 -8.70 -10.99
C SER A 224 -30.87 -8.38 -12.38
N LYS A 225 -31.98 -9.02 -12.77
CA LYS A 225 -32.72 -8.75 -14.01
C LYS A 225 -33.08 -7.26 -14.12
N PHE A 226 -33.60 -6.68 -13.03
CA PHE A 226 -33.98 -5.28 -12.96
C PHE A 226 -32.80 -4.36 -13.26
N VAL A 227 -31.68 -4.52 -12.55
CA VAL A 227 -30.52 -3.64 -12.71
C VAL A 227 -30.01 -3.65 -14.16
N LEU A 228 -29.85 -4.84 -14.75
CA LEU A 228 -29.35 -5.01 -16.13
C LEU A 228 -30.25 -4.32 -17.17
N ILE A 229 -31.57 -4.46 -17.05
CA ILE A 229 -32.51 -3.85 -18.01
C ILE A 229 -32.58 -2.33 -17.81
N THR A 230 -32.53 -1.86 -16.56
CA THR A 230 -32.57 -0.42 -16.29
C THR A 230 -31.33 0.34 -16.80
N ASP A 231 -30.18 -0.33 -16.94
CA ASP A 231 -28.99 0.24 -17.60
C ASP A 231 -29.26 0.57 -19.09
N ILE A 232 -30.05 -0.28 -19.79
CA ILE A 232 -30.48 -0.04 -21.18
C ILE A 232 -31.45 1.14 -21.23
N LEU A 233 -32.40 1.21 -20.29
CA LEU A 233 -33.36 2.31 -20.20
C LEU A 233 -32.66 3.65 -19.98
N ASP A 234 -31.67 3.69 -19.09
CA ASP A 234 -30.87 4.88 -18.84
C ASP A 234 -30.06 5.29 -20.07
N THR A 235 -29.47 4.32 -20.78
CA THR A 235 -28.77 4.56 -22.04
C THR A 235 -29.70 5.21 -23.06
N PHE A 236 -30.90 4.67 -23.25
CA PHE A 236 -31.91 5.25 -24.12
C PHE A 236 -32.32 6.67 -23.69
N GLY A 237 -32.60 6.87 -22.40
CA GLY A 237 -32.97 8.17 -21.85
C GLY A 237 -31.92 9.25 -22.11
N LYS A 238 -30.64 8.90 -21.92
CA LYS A 238 -29.48 9.77 -22.23
C LYS A 238 -29.41 10.09 -23.72
N LEU A 239 -29.50 9.09 -24.59
CA LEU A 239 -29.45 9.28 -26.05
C LEU A 239 -30.57 10.21 -26.54
N VAL A 240 -31.80 10.05 -26.04
CA VAL A 240 -32.93 10.94 -26.36
C VAL A 240 -32.68 12.36 -25.86
N TYR A 241 -32.21 12.51 -24.63
CA TYR A 241 -31.90 13.81 -24.04
C TYR A 241 -30.81 14.55 -24.83
N GLU A 242 -29.69 13.88 -25.13
CA GLU A 242 -28.56 14.44 -25.87
C GLU A 242 -28.97 14.89 -27.28
N ARG A 243 -29.82 14.11 -27.96
CA ARG A 243 -30.36 14.51 -29.27
C ARG A 243 -31.19 15.78 -29.21
N ILE A 244 -32.11 15.87 -28.24
CA ILE A 244 -32.96 17.06 -28.10
C ILE A 244 -32.09 18.26 -27.72
N PHE A 245 -31.13 18.04 -26.81
CA PHE A 245 -30.18 19.07 -26.40
C PHE A 245 -29.32 19.59 -27.56
N SER A 246 -28.78 18.70 -28.42
CA SER A 246 -27.97 19.10 -29.58
C SER A 246 -28.75 19.94 -30.58
N MET A 247 -30.07 19.74 -30.69
CA MET A 247 -30.95 20.56 -31.54
C MET A 247 -31.17 21.97 -31.00
N CYS A 248 -30.87 22.21 -29.71
CA CYS A 248 -31.00 23.52 -29.09
C CYS A 248 -29.73 24.38 -29.24
N VAL A 249 -28.60 23.77 -29.64
CA VAL A 249 -27.29 24.42 -29.79
C VAL A 249 -27.12 24.86 -31.25
N ASP A 250 -27.72 26.01 -31.61
CA ASP A 250 -27.37 26.69 -32.86
C ASP A 250 -26.10 27.56 -32.67
N ASN A 251 -25.35 27.74 -33.77
CA ASN A 251 -23.99 28.29 -33.93
C ASN A 251 -23.61 29.64 -33.26
N ARG A 252 -24.37 30.18 -32.28
CA ARG A 252 -24.04 31.45 -31.59
C ARG A 252 -24.23 31.52 -30.07
N SER A 253 -24.67 30.49 -29.35
CA SER A 253 -24.60 30.52 -27.87
C SER A 253 -24.84 29.14 -27.26
N VAL A 254 -23.86 28.64 -26.50
CA VAL A 254 -24.00 27.43 -25.67
C VAL A 254 -25.06 27.68 -24.60
N LEU A 255 -26.05 26.79 -24.50
CA LEU A 255 -27.07 26.84 -23.44
C LEU A 255 -26.40 26.61 -22.07
N PRO A 256 -26.70 27.44 -21.05
CA PRO A 256 -26.26 27.17 -19.67
C PRO A 256 -26.78 25.83 -19.15
N ASP A 257 -26.07 25.20 -18.21
CA ASP A 257 -26.45 23.92 -17.57
C ASP A 257 -27.85 23.93 -16.93
N HIS A 258 -28.38 25.12 -16.63
CA HIS A 258 -29.73 25.35 -16.11
C HIS A 258 -30.54 26.27 -17.03
N PHE A 259 -30.83 25.82 -18.26
CA PHE A 259 -31.69 26.55 -19.19
C PHE A 259 -33.17 26.47 -18.81
N SER A 260 -33.92 27.56 -19.07
CA SER A 260 -35.38 27.58 -18.96
C SER A 260 -36.05 27.11 -20.26
N PRO A 261 -37.27 26.55 -20.21
CA PRO A 261 -38.02 26.14 -21.42
C PRO A 261 -38.26 27.28 -22.42
N GLU A 262 -38.25 28.53 -21.95
CA GLU A 262 -38.34 29.74 -22.78
C GLU A 262 -37.14 29.90 -23.72
N ASN A 263 -35.97 29.34 -23.39
CA ASN A 263 -34.73 29.44 -24.16
C ASN A 263 -34.56 28.30 -25.17
N VAL A 264 -35.53 27.38 -25.24
CA VAL A 264 -35.51 26.21 -26.11
C VAL A 264 -36.27 26.53 -27.39
N ASN A 265 -35.66 26.25 -28.54
CA ASN A 265 -36.28 26.47 -29.85
C ASN A 265 -37.52 25.58 -30.07
N ASP A 266 -38.41 26.02 -30.96
CA ASP A 266 -39.68 25.33 -31.19
C ASP A 266 -39.49 23.93 -31.80
N THR A 267 -38.44 23.74 -32.59
CA THR A 267 -38.09 22.44 -33.20
C THR A 267 -37.69 21.39 -32.17
N ALA A 268 -36.90 21.75 -31.15
CA ALA A 268 -36.58 20.84 -30.05
C ALA A 268 -37.79 20.56 -29.15
N LYS A 269 -38.64 21.57 -28.89
CA LYS A 269 -39.91 21.38 -28.16
C LYS A 269 -40.85 20.41 -28.85
N GLU A 270 -41.06 20.58 -30.16
CA GLU A 270 -41.90 19.70 -30.96
C GLU A 270 -41.32 18.28 -31.01
N THR A 271 -40.01 18.14 -31.19
CA THR A 271 -39.33 16.83 -31.14
C THR A 271 -39.49 16.14 -29.78
N CYS A 272 -39.39 16.90 -28.69
CA CYS A 272 -39.61 16.40 -27.33
C CYS A 272 -41.07 15.94 -27.13
N LEU A 273 -42.06 16.75 -27.52
CA LEU A 273 -43.48 16.38 -27.48
C LEU A 273 -43.77 15.12 -28.29
N ASN A 274 -43.17 14.99 -29.47
CA ASN A 274 -43.32 13.81 -30.33
C ASN A 274 -42.83 12.53 -29.64
N TRP A 275 -41.74 12.59 -28.85
CA TRP A 275 -41.30 11.45 -28.05
C TRP A 275 -42.34 11.10 -26.97
N PHE A 276 -42.84 12.08 -26.22
CA PHE A 276 -43.88 11.83 -25.21
C PHE A 276 -45.17 11.26 -25.81
N PHE A 277 -45.63 11.75 -26.97
CA PHE A 277 -46.81 11.19 -27.65
C PHE A 277 -46.60 9.76 -28.15
N LYS A 278 -45.41 9.45 -28.69
CA LYS A 278 -45.06 8.08 -29.12
C LYS A 278 -44.95 7.12 -27.95
N ILE A 279 -44.51 7.58 -26.79
CA ILE A 279 -44.45 6.74 -25.59
C ILE A 279 -45.84 6.59 -24.97
N ALA A 280 -46.66 7.64 -24.96
CA ALA A 280 -48.02 7.61 -24.47
C ALA A 280 -48.94 6.67 -25.29
N SER A 281 -48.61 6.38 -26.56
CA SER A 281 -49.35 5.44 -27.40
C SER A 281 -49.01 3.95 -27.16
N ILE A 282 -48.01 3.65 -26.32
CA ILE A 282 -47.72 2.28 -25.88
C ILE A 282 -48.90 1.75 -25.05
N ARG A 283 -49.49 0.63 -25.48
CA ARG A 283 -50.68 0.05 -24.83
C ARG A 283 -50.37 -0.61 -23.49
N GLU A 284 -49.23 -1.29 -23.38
CA GLU A 284 -48.84 -2.03 -22.18
C GLU A 284 -48.30 -1.09 -21.09
N LEU A 285 -48.81 -1.26 -19.86
CA LEU A 285 -48.51 -0.36 -18.74
C LEU A 285 -47.02 -0.33 -18.37
N ILE A 286 -46.38 -1.51 -18.21
CA ILE A 286 -45.00 -1.61 -17.73
C ILE A 286 -44.00 -0.97 -18.71
N PRO A 287 -44.00 -1.32 -20.01
CA PRO A 287 -43.13 -0.66 -20.98
C PRO A 287 -43.41 0.83 -21.09
N ARG A 288 -44.68 1.24 -21.09
CA ARG A 288 -45.04 2.66 -21.11
C ARG A 288 -44.44 3.41 -19.92
N PHE A 289 -44.61 2.87 -18.72
CA PHE A 289 -44.11 3.48 -17.49
C PHE A 289 -42.59 3.63 -17.50
N TYR A 290 -41.83 2.56 -17.78
CA TYR A 290 -40.37 2.59 -17.71
C TYR A 290 -39.74 3.47 -18.80
N VAL A 291 -40.27 3.42 -20.02
CA VAL A 291 -39.79 4.25 -21.14
C VAL A 291 -40.15 5.72 -20.92
N GLU A 292 -41.33 6.01 -20.37
CA GLU A 292 -41.70 7.37 -20.01
C GLU A 292 -40.84 7.92 -18.86
N ALA A 293 -40.58 7.09 -17.85
CA ALA A 293 -39.72 7.45 -16.74
C ALA A 293 -38.26 7.67 -17.19
N SER A 294 -37.70 6.87 -18.11
CA SER A 294 -36.32 7.04 -18.57
C SER A 294 -36.06 8.37 -19.28
N ILE A 295 -37.07 8.93 -19.96
CA ILE A 295 -36.97 10.24 -20.62
C ILE A 295 -37.48 11.40 -19.76
N LEU A 296 -37.76 11.19 -18.46
CA LEU A 296 -38.37 12.21 -17.59
C LEU A 296 -37.57 13.52 -17.58
N LYS A 297 -36.24 13.45 -17.69
CA LYS A 297 -35.34 14.61 -17.79
C LYS A 297 -35.67 15.52 -18.98
N CYS A 298 -36.23 14.97 -20.06
CA CYS A 298 -36.62 15.72 -21.25
C CYS A 298 -37.80 16.67 -20.99
N ASN A 299 -38.56 16.51 -19.89
CA ASN A 299 -39.60 17.48 -19.52
C ASN A 299 -39.03 18.90 -19.27
N LYS A 300 -37.73 19.03 -18.96
CA LYS A 300 -37.05 20.33 -18.83
C LYS A 300 -37.14 21.17 -20.11
N PHE A 301 -37.26 20.55 -21.28
CA PHE A 301 -37.41 21.26 -22.56
C PHE A 301 -38.81 21.84 -22.76
N LEU A 302 -39.83 21.29 -22.08
CA LEU A 302 -41.23 21.62 -22.32
C LEU A 302 -41.78 22.64 -21.32
N SER A 303 -41.58 22.41 -20.02
CA SER A 303 -42.12 23.29 -18.98
C SER A 303 -41.31 23.24 -17.68
N LYS A 304 -41.38 24.34 -16.92
CA LYS A 304 -40.71 24.46 -15.60
C LYS A 304 -41.37 23.55 -14.56
N THR A 305 -42.68 23.28 -14.68
CA THR A 305 -43.47 22.45 -13.76
C THR A 305 -43.70 21.02 -14.25
N GLY A 306 -43.31 20.69 -15.49
CA GLY A 306 -43.68 19.41 -16.12
C GLY A 306 -43.20 18.19 -15.34
N ILE A 307 -42.02 18.26 -14.72
CA ILE A 307 -41.52 17.20 -13.83
C ILE A 307 -42.36 17.10 -12.55
N SER A 308 -42.77 18.22 -11.97
CA SER A 308 -43.60 18.29 -10.76
C SER A 308 -45.01 17.74 -10.98
N GLU A 309 -45.53 17.77 -12.20
CA GLU A 309 -46.82 17.18 -12.56
C GLU A 309 -46.69 15.72 -12.99
N CYS A 310 -45.62 15.39 -13.72
CA CYS A 310 -45.37 14.04 -14.23
C CYS A 310 -45.01 13.03 -13.13
N LEU A 311 -44.21 13.42 -12.12
CA LEU A 311 -43.82 12.53 -11.03
C LEU A 311 -45.02 11.97 -10.23
N PRO A 312 -45.97 12.80 -9.75
CA PRO A 312 -47.20 12.31 -9.11
C PRO A 312 -48.05 11.43 -10.05
N ARG A 313 -48.15 11.77 -11.33
CA ARG A 313 -48.90 10.95 -12.30
C ARG A 313 -48.27 9.57 -12.48
N LEU A 314 -46.95 9.50 -12.68
CA LEU A 314 -46.22 8.23 -12.80
C LEU A 314 -46.33 7.42 -11.51
N THR A 315 -46.31 8.07 -10.34
CA THR A 315 -46.57 7.41 -9.05
C THR A 315 -47.96 6.77 -9.01
N CYS A 316 -49.00 7.47 -9.49
CA CYS A 316 -50.34 6.90 -9.60
C CYS A 316 -50.42 5.74 -10.60
N MET A 317 -49.67 5.79 -11.71
CA MET A 317 -49.65 4.70 -12.71
C MET A 317 -49.13 3.39 -12.13
N ILE A 318 -48.17 3.43 -11.20
CA ILE A 318 -47.62 2.24 -10.53
C ILE A 318 -48.70 1.47 -9.75
N ARG A 319 -49.78 2.13 -9.30
CA ARG A 319 -50.90 1.47 -8.61
C ARG A 319 -51.60 0.41 -9.48
N GLY A 320 -51.43 0.48 -10.80
CA GLY A 320 -51.95 -0.52 -11.75
C GLY A 320 -51.09 -1.77 -11.88
N ILE A 321 -49.91 -1.84 -11.25
CA ILE A 321 -49.03 -3.01 -11.27
C ILE A 321 -49.45 -3.96 -10.14
N GLY A 322 -50.00 -5.12 -10.51
CA GLY A 322 -50.55 -6.09 -9.56
C GLY A 322 -49.53 -6.97 -8.84
N ASP A 323 -48.34 -7.18 -9.43
CA ASP A 323 -47.26 -7.94 -8.81
C ASP A 323 -46.50 -7.03 -7.81
N PRO A 324 -46.46 -7.35 -6.49
CA PRO A 324 -45.85 -6.46 -5.51
C PRO A 324 -44.33 -6.28 -5.67
N LEU A 325 -43.63 -7.29 -6.19
CA LEU A 325 -42.18 -7.23 -6.43
C LEU A 325 -41.89 -6.32 -7.62
N VAL A 326 -42.61 -6.50 -8.74
CA VAL A 326 -42.48 -5.61 -9.91
C VAL A 326 -42.86 -4.17 -9.53
N SER A 327 -43.90 -4.00 -8.72
CA SER A 327 -44.37 -2.70 -8.25
C SER A 327 -43.31 -1.96 -7.43
N VAL A 328 -42.67 -2.61 -6.45
CA VAL A 328 -41.64 -1.93 -5.62
C VAL A 328 -40.42 -1.51 -6.44
N TYR A 329 -40.00 -2.31 -7.41
CA TYR A 329 -38.87 -1.99 -8.28
C TYR A 329 -39.20 -0.86 -9.26
N ALA A 330 -40.43 -0.81 -9.76
CA ALA A 330 -40.92 0.35 -10.52
C ALA A 330 -40.90 1.63 -9.68
N ARG A 331 -41.27 1.55 -8.38
CA ARG A 331 -41.16 2.69 -7.45
C ARG A 331 -39.72 3.10 -7.22
N ALA A 332 -38.81 2.14 -7.04
CA ALA A 332 -37.38 2.41 -6.86
C ALA A 332 -36.78 3.09 -8.10
N TYR A 333 -37.13 2.63 -9.31
CA TYR A 333 -36.73 3.29 -10.56
C TYR A 333 -37.25 4.73 -10.64
N LEU A 334 -38.52 4.97 -10.30
CA LEU A 334 -39.08 6.32 -10.28
C LEU A 334 -38.39 7.22 -9.26
N CYS A 335 -38.08 6.71 -8.06
CA CYS A 335 -37.30 7.45 -7.06
C CYS A 335 -35.88 7.76 -7.57
N ARG A 336 -35.24 6.80 -8.25
CA ARG A 336 -33.90 6.97 -8.84
C ARG A 336 -33.88 8.11 -9.86
N VAL A 337 -34.76 8.05 -10.86
CA VAL A 337 -34.88 9.10 -11.88
C VAL A 337 -35.34 10.42 -11.26
N GLY A 338 -36.28 10.37 -10.29
CA GLY A 338 -36.77 11.53 -9.57
C GLY A 338 -35.66 12.28 -8.83
N MET A 339 -34.77 11.57 -8.13
CA MET A 339 -33.62 12.15 -7.45
C MET A 339 -32.57 12.72 -8.42
N GLU A 340 -32.36 12.10 -9.57
CA GLU A 340 -31.46 12.62 -10.60
C GLU A 340 -31.99 13.92 -11.23
N VAL A 341 -33.30 13.99 -11.48
CA VAL A 341 -33.90 15.06 -12.29
C VAL A 341 -34.39 16.23 -11.42
N ALA A 342 -34.95 15.95 -10.24
CA ALA A 342 -35.59 16.93 -9.35
C ALA A 342 -35.50 16.52 -7.86
N PRO A 343 -34.31 16.59 -7.23
CA PRO A 343 -34.08 16.16 -5.84
C PRO A 343 -34.83 17.00 -4.79
N HIS A 344 -35.29 18.21 -5.15
CA HIS A 344 -36.07 19.09 -4.28
C HIS A 344 -37.54 18.63 -4.12
N LEU A 345 -38.07 17.80 -5.02
CA LEU A 345 -39.47 17.34 -4.99
C LEU A 345 -39.69 16.15 -4.06
N LYS A 346 -39.18 16.22 -2.82
CA LYS A 346 -39.24 15.13 -1.83
C LYS A 346 -40.67 14.71 -1.47
N GLU A 347 -41.63 15.63 -1.51
CA GLU A 347 -43.03 15.32 -1.22
C GLU A 347 -43.63 14.28 -2.18
N SER A 348 -43.22 14.31 -3.46
CA SER A 348 -43.63 13.30 -4.44
C SER A 348 -43.04 11.91 -4.11
N LEU A 349 -41.81 11.86 -3.61
CA LEU A 349 -41.16 10.62 -3.17
C LEU A 349 -41.80 10.06 -1.89
N ASN A 350 -42.14 10.93 -0.95
CA ASN A 350 -42.88 10.56 0.26
C ASN A 350 -44.24 9.95 -0.10
N LYS A 351 -44.97 10.57 -1.04
CA LYS A 351 -46.24 10.05 -1.54
C LYS A 351 -46.07 8.69 -2.22
N ASN A 352 -45.00 8.49 -2.99
CA ASN A 352 -44.69 7.19 -3.61
C ASN A 352 -44.53 6.11 -2.54
N PHE A 353 -43.77 6.37 -1.48
CA PHE A 353 -43.64 5.43 -0.37
C PHE A 353 -44.95 5.20 0.39
N PHE A 354 -45.70 6.25 0.70
CA PHE A 354 -46.99 6.10 1.39
C PHE A 354 -48.01 5.30 0.58
N ASP A 355 -48.04 5.46 -0.73
CA ASP A 355 -48.86 4.63 -1.63
C ASP A 355 -48.44 3.15 -1.55
N PHE A 356 -47.15 2.85 -1.43
CA PHE A 356 -46.66 1.48 -1.24
C PHE A 356 -47.14 0.88 0.09
N LEU A 357 -47.13 1.64 1.18
CA LEU A 357 -47.61 1.18 2.49
C LEU A 357 -49.08 0.71 2.45
N LEU A 358 -49.92 1.36 1.64
CA LEU A 358 -51.32 0.95 1.45
C LEU A 358 -51.45 -0.43 0.80
N THR A 359 -50.52 -0.79 -0.08
CA THR A 359 -50.48 -2.07 -0.79
C THR A 359 -49.59 -3.12 -0.12
N PHE A 360 -48.91 -2.78 0.98
CA PHE A 360 -47.90 -3.66 1.62
C PHE A 360 -48.45 -5.05 2.01
N LYS A 361 -49.72 -5.13 2.42
CA LYS A 361 -50.38 -6.39 2.77
C LYS A 361 -50.43 -7.39 1.59
N GLN A 362 -50.36 -6.92 0.34
CA GLN A 362 -50.40 -7.77 -0.84
C GLN A 362 -49.18 -8.70 -0.96
N ILE A 363 -48.04 -8.33 -0.36
CA ILE A 363 -46.83 -9.17 -0.31
C ILE A 363 -47.13 -10.53 0.35
N HIS A 364 -48.06 -10.55 1.30
CA HIS A 364 -48.47 -11.75 2.03
C HIS A 364 -49.81 -12.32 1.54
N GLY A 365 -50.37 -11.80 0.44
CA GLY A 365 -51.66 -12.22 -0.08
C GLY A 365 -51.63 -13.57 -0.80
N ASP A 366 -52.79 -14.19 -0.94
CA ASP A 366 -52.94 -15.55 -1.50
C ASP A 366 -52.34 -15.71 -2.90
N THR A 367 -52.42 -14.69 -3.74
CA THR A 367 -51.84 -14.73 -5.10
C THR A 367 -50.32 -14.93 -5.07
N VAL A 368 -49.63 -14.22 -4.20
CA VAL A 368 -48.17 -14.33 -4.04
C VAL A 368 -47.82 -15.68 -3.43
N GLN A 369 -48.56 -16.12 -2.40
CA GLN A 369 -48.33 -17.43 -1.78
C GLN A 369 -48.48 -18.57 -2.80
N ASN A 370 -49.51 -18.52 -3.66
CA ASN A 370 -49.70 -19.51 -4.72
C ASN A 370 -48.56 -19.50 -5.74
N GLN A 371 -48.06 -18.32 -6.13
CA GLN A 371 -46.89 -18.20 -7.02
C GLN A 371 -45.62 -18.77 -6.39
N LEU A 372 -45.39 -18.49 -5.10
CA LEU A 372 -44.25 -19.01 -4.34
C LEU A 372 -44.28 -20.54 -4.24
N VAL A 373 -45.45 -21.13 -4.01
CA VAL A 373 -45.64 -22.59 -4.00
C VAL A 373 -45.33 -23.20 -5.38
N VAL A 374 -45.80 -22.58 -6.47
CA VAL A 374 -45.53 -23.05 -7.84
C VAL A 374 -44.05 -23.02 -8.18
N GLN A 375 -43.32 -22.00 -7.70
CA GLN A 375 -41.88 -21.84 -7.95
C GLN A 375 -40.98 -22.48 -6.87
N GLY A 376 -41.55 -23.09 -5.83
CA GLY A 376 -40.78 -23.71 -4.75
C GLY A 376 -39.94 -22.72 -3.93
N VAL A 377 -40.37 -21.46 -3.80
CA VAL A 377 -39.66 -20.41 -3.06
C VAL A 377 -40.33 -20.16 -1.71
N GLU A 378 -39.58 -20.25 -0.62
CA GLU A 378 -40.10 -19.94 0.70
C GLU A 378 -40.21 -18.43 0.98
N LEU A 379 -41.17 -18.03 1.80
CA LEU A 379 -41.41 -16.62 2.14
C LEU A 379 -40.17 -15.91 2.74
N PRO A 380 -39.38 -16.52 3.66
CA PRO A 380 -38.16 -15.89 4.19
C PRO A 380 -37.08 -15.63 3.12
N SER A 381 -37.07 -16.38 2.02
CA SER A 381 -36.17 -16.17 0.88
C SER A 381 -36.72 -15.16 -0.13
N TYR A 382 -38.05 -15.03 -0.21
CA TYR A 382 -38.73 -14.06 -1.07
C TYR A 382 -38.63 -12.62 -0.56
N LEU A 383 -38.83 -12.40 0.75
CA LEU A 383 -38.87 -11.04 1.32
C LEU A 383 -37.55 -10.25 1.13
N PRO A 384 -36.35 -10.84 1.28
CA PRO A 384 -35.08 -10.15 1.01
C PRO A 384 -34.95 -9.58 -0.40
N LEU A 385 -35.65 -10.14 -1.41
CA LEU A 385 -35.64 -9.64 -2.80
C LEU A 385 -36.16 -8.20 -2.91
N TYR A 386 -36.93 -7.72 -1.93
CA TYR A 386 -37.43 -6.35 -1.89
C TYR A 386 -36.38 -5.36 -1.35
N SER A 387 -35.38 -5.84 -0.60
CA SER A 387 -34.44 -4.97 0.13
C SER A 387 -33.72 -3.97 -0.76
N PRO A 388 -33.15 -4.32 -1.93
CA PRO A 388 -32.45 -3.35 -2.76
C PRO A 388 -33.34 -2.18 -3.22
N ALA A 389 -34.60 -2.48 -3.57
CA ALA A 389 -35.57 -1.46 -3.96
C ALA A 389 -36.00 -0.60 -2.77
N MET A 390 -36.32 -1.24 -1.64
CA MET A 390 -36.78 -0.57 -0.43
C MET A 390 -35.69 0.31 0.20
N ASP A 391 -34.48 -0.21 0.32
CA ASP A 391 -33.32 0.50 0.86
C ASP A 391 -33.04 1.77 0.02
N TRP A 392 -33.18 1.69 -1.31
CA TRP A 392 -33.04 2.86 -2.18
C TRP A 392 -34.17 3.87 -2.04
N ILE A 393 -35.43 3.41 -1.95
CA ILE A 393 -36.57 4.30 -1.71
C ILE A 393 -36.37 5.05 -0.39
N PHE A 394 -36.00 4.35 0.68
CA PHE A 394 -35.74 4.99 1.97
C PHE A 394 -34.52 5.91 1.94
N GLN A 395 -33.45 5.57 1.23
CA GLN A 395 -32.27 6.43 1.10
C GLN A 395 -32.62 7.75 0.38
N CYS A 396 -33.38 7.67 -0.71
CA CYS A 396 -33.88 8.86 -1.43
C CYS A 396 -34.70 9.77 -0.51
N ILE A 397 -35.48 9.16 0.38
CA ILE A 397 -36.38 9.87 1.29
C ILE A 397 -35.64 10.43 2.52
N SER A 398 -34.71 9.66 3.10
CA SER A 398 -34.00 9.99 4.34
C SER A 398 -32.90 11.03 4.13
N TYR A 399 -32.37 11.14 2.90
CA TYR A 399 -31.32 12.10 2.56
C TYR A 399 -31.74 13.52 2.91
N HIS A 400 -31.00 14.19 3.80
CA HIS A 400 -31.34 15.50 4.39
C HIS A 400 -32.81 15.64 4.86
N ALA A 401 -33.41 14.56 5.37
CA ALA A 401 -34.75 14.62 5.96
C ALA A 401 -34.70 15.12 7.42
N PRO A 402 -35.69 15.91 7.87
CA PRO A 402 -35.82 16.26 9.27
C PRO A 402 -36.17 15.03 10.10
N GLU A 403 -35.69 14.97 11.34
CA GLU A 403 -35.91 13.83 12.24
C GLU A 403 -37.40 13.54 12.50
N ALA A 404 -38.25 14.57 12.47
CA ALA A 404 -39.69 14.41 12.58
C ALA A 404 -40.28 13.54 11.46
N LEU A 405 -39.81 13.70 10.22
CA LEU A 405 -40.25 12.89 9.07
C LEU A 405 -39.77 11.44 9.20
N LEU A 406 -38.53 11.23 9.63
CA LEU A 406 -37.98 9.90 9.87
C LEU A 406 -38.77 9.16 10.96
N THR A 407 -39.11 9.86 12.03
CA THR A 407 -39.94 9.33 13.13
C THR A 407 -41.34 8.98 12.64
N GLU A 408 -41.97 9.84 11.84
CA GLU A 408 -43.28 9.57 11.24
C GLU A 408 -43.25 8.32 10.35
N MET A 409 -42.22 8.18 9.50
CA MET A 409 -42.06 7.03 8.63
C MET A 409 -41.87 5.73 9.41
N MET A 410 -41.04 5.76 10.45
CA MET A 410 -40.84 4.63 11.34
C MET A 410 -42.15 4.23 12.02
N GLU A 411 -42.92 5.18 12.55
CA GLU A 411 -44.20 4.91 13.20
C GLU A 411 -45.26 4.35 12.24
N ARG A 412 -45.30 4.84 10.99
CA ARG A 412 -46.17 4.28 9.94
C ARG A 412 -45.77 2.84 9.57
N CYS A 413 -44.46 2.53 9.50
CA CYS A 413 -43.98 1.17 9.29
C CYS A 413 -44.35 0.26 10.47
N LYS A 414 -44.21 0.76 11.71
CA LYS A 414 -44.50 0.01 12.94
C LYS A 414 -45.96 -0.47 13.00
N LYS A 415 -46.91 0.36 12.55
CA LYS A 415 -48.35 0.05 12.55
C LYS A 415 -48.76 -1.05 11.57
N LEU A 416 -47.89 -1.43 10.64
CA LEU A 416 -48.16 -2.51 9.68
C LEU A 416 -47.78 -3.87 10.28
N GLY A 417 -48.61 -4.88 10.07
CA GLY A 417 -48.23 -6.27 10.35
C GLY A 417 -47.12 -6.74 9.40
N ASN A 418 -46.27 -7.67 9.85
CA ASN A 418 -45.14 -8.19 9.09
C ASN A 418 -44.16 -7.10 8.60
N ASN A 419 -43.94 -6.09 9.44
CA ASN A 419 -43.09 -4.93 9.14
C ASN A 419 -41.57 -5.22 9.14
N ALA A 420 -41.15 -6.45 9.44
CA ALA A 420 -39.75 -6.84 9.54
C ALA A 420 -38.90 -6.41 8.32
N LEU A 421 -39.42 -6.61 7.09
CA LEU A 421 -38.77 -6.12 5.87
C LEU A 421 -38.57 -4.59 5.87
N LEU A 422 -39.59 -3.84 6.28
CA LEU A 422 -39.52 -2.38 6.36
C LEU A 422 -38.52 -1.93 7.42
N LEU A 423 -38.50 -2.60 8.58
CA LEU A 423 -37.54 -2.33 9.65
C LEU A 423 -36.11 -2.56 9.19
N ASN A 424 -35.85 -3.62 8.41
CA ASN A 424 -34.53 -3.84 7.82
C ASN A 424 -34.11 -2.67 6.93
N SER A 425 -34.99 -2.24 6.02
CA SER A 425 -34.67 -1.16 5.09
C SER A 425 -34.56 0.21 5.77
N VAL A 426 -35.32 0.45 6.85
CA VAL A 426 -35.12 1.63 7.72
C VAL A 426 -33.72 1.59 8.33
N MET A 427 -33.29 0.45 8.86
CA MET A 427 -31.94 0.31 9.43
C MET A 427 -30.83 0.46 8.37
N SER A 428 -31.05 0.01 7.14
CA SER A 428 -30.06 0.16 6.06
C SER A 428 -29.92 1.61 5.56
N ALA A 429 -31.00 2.40 5.59
CA ALA A 429 -31.07 3.67 4.85
C ALA A 429 -31.12 4.93 5.73
N PHE A 430 -31.48 4.81 7.01
CA PHE A 430 -31.49 5.96 7.92
C PHE A 430 -30.09 6.22 8.48
N ARG A 431 -29.88 7.42 9.02
CA ARG A 431 -28.62 7.78 9.67
C ARG A 431 -28.35 6.88 10.87
N ALA A 432 -27.13 6.38 11.00
CA ALA A 432 -26.75 5.45 12.06
C ALA A 432 -27.00 6.03 13.47
N GLU A 433 -26.83 7.35 13.67
CA GLU A 433 -27.09 7.99 14.97
C GLU A 433 -28.57 7.93 15.36
N PHE A 434 -29.48 8.03 14.39
CA PHE A 434 -30.92 7.90 14.62
C PHE A 434 -31.28 6.50 15.12
N ILE A 435 -30.62 5.48 14.59
CA ILE A 435 -30.85 4.08 14.94
C ILE A 435 -30.18 3.74 16.28
N ALA A 436 -28.93 4.16 16.49
CA ALA A 436 -28.17 3.88 17.71
C ALA A 436 -28.84 4.46 18.97
N THR A 437 -29.36 5.69 18.87
CA THR A 437 -30.11 6.35 19.97
C THR A 437 -31.41 5.66 20.34
N ARG A 438 -31.98 4.86 19.44
CA ARG A 438 -33.26 4.13 19.61
C ARG A 438 -33.08 2.61 19.54
N SER A 439 -31.86 2.13 19.76
CA SER A 439 -31.49 0.72 19.59
C SER A 439 -32.35 -0.23 20.44
N MET A 440 -32.74 0.17 21.65
CA MET A 440 -33.65 -0.61 22.48
C MET A 440 -35.06 -0.74 21.89
N ASP A 441 -35.58 0.32 21.26
CA ASP A 441 -36.87 0.27 20.56
C ASP A 441 -36.81 -0.69 19.38
N PHE A 442 -35.71 -0.64 18.59
CA PHE A 442 -35.48 -1.58 17.49
C PHE A 442 -35.38 -3.03 17.97
N ILE A 443 -34.69 -3.30 19.08
CA ILE A 443 -34.64 -4.65 19.66
C ILE A 443 -36.05 -5.13 20.07
N GLY A 444 -36.87 -4.27 20.67
CA GLY A 444 -38.26 -4.56 20.98
C GLY A 444 -39.04 -4.95 19.72
N MET A 445 -38.98 -4.11 18.69
CA MET A 445 -39.66 -4.35 17.40
C MET A 445 -39.20 -5.63 16.71
N ILE A 446 -37.90 -5.93 16.71
CA ILE A 446 -37.33 -7.15 16.10
C ILE A 446 -37.84 -8.42 16.81
N LYS A 447 -38.03 -8.36 18.13
CA LYS A 447 -38.57 -9.50 18.90
C LYS A 447 -40.04 -9.77 18.61
N GLU A 448 -40.82 -8.71 18.41
CA GLU A 448 -42.25 -8.77 18.07
C GLU A 448 -42.51 -9.30 16.65
N CYS A 449 -41.51 -9.31 15.78
CA CYS A 449 -41.61 -9.87 14.44
C CYS A 449 -41.86 -11.39 14.45
N ASP A 450 -42.66 -11.88 13.51
CA ASP A 450 -42.92 -13.30 13.32
C ASP A 450 -41.64 -14.04 12.87
N GLU A 451 -41.47 -15.29 13.33
CA GLU A 451 -40.38 -16.18 12.91
C GLU A 451 -40.61 -16.72 11.48
N SER A 452 -41.86 -16.79 11.02
CA SER A 452 -42.21 -17.24 9.67
C SER A 452 -41.98 -16.19 8.57
N GLY A 453 -41.71 -14.94 8.97
CA GLY A 453 -41.53 -13.79 8.09
C GLY A 453 -40.08 -13.52 7.70
N PHE A 454 -39.71 -12.24 7.64
CA PHE A 454 -38.35 -11.84 7.27
C PHE A 454 -37.32 -12.33 8.30
N PRO A 455 -36.17 -12.89 7.88
CA PRO A 455 -35.23 -13.51 8.81
C PRO A 455 -34.70 -12.54 9.89
N LYS A 456 -34.90 -12.89 11.17
CA LYS A 456 -34.46 -12.07 12.31
C LYS A 456 -32.94 -11.85 12.36
N HIS A 457 -32.15 -12.80 11.87
CA HIS A 457 -30.68 -12.66 11.85
C HIS A 457 -30.24 -11.48 10.96
N LEU A 458 -30.93 -11.22 9.84
CA LEU A 458 -30.65 -10.06 8.99
C LEU A 458 -30.93 -8.74 9.71
N LEU A 459 -32.00 -8.68 10.52
CA LEU A 459 -32.33 -7.51 11.32
C LEU A 459 -31.28 -7.23 12.39
N PHE A 460 -30.84 -8.26 13.13
CA PHE A 460 -29.77 -8.10 14.11
C PHE A 460 -28.43 -7.75 13.48
N ARG A 461 -28.14 -8.27 12.28
CA ARG A 461 -26.95 -7.87 11.51
C ARG A 461 -27.01 -6.39 11.12
N SER A 462 -28.14 -5.92 10.56
CA SER A 462 -28.34 -4.52 10.18
C SER A 462 -28.28 -3.58 11.39
N LEU A 463 -28.84 -3.97 12.54
CA LEU A 463 -28.72 -3.23 13.79
C LEU A 463 -27.25 -3.13 14.23
N GLY A 464 -26.53 -4.26 14.24
CA GLY A 464 -25.12 -4.30 14.61
C GLY A 464 -24.24 -3.40 13.73
N LEU A 465 -24.51 -3.33 12.42
CA LEU A 465 -23.75 -2.48 11.49
C LEU A 465 -23.92 -0.99 11.85
N ASN A 466 -25.15 -0.58 12.19
CA ASN A 466 -25.41 0.78 12.64
C ASN A 466 -24.73 1.10 13.98
N LEU A 467 -24.70 0.13 14.90
CA LEU A 467 -24.03 0.29 16.19
C LEU A 467 -22.50 0.30 16.10
N ALA A 468 -21.93 -0.27 15.03
CA ALA A 468 -20.50 -0.11 14.75
C ALA A 468 -20.18 1.32 14.29
N LEU A 469 -21.06 1.91 13.46
CA LEU A 469 -20.92 3.26 12.91
C LEU A 469 -21.22 4.37 13.93
N ALA A 470 -22.20 4.18 14.82
CA ALA A 470 -22.62 5.17 15.81
C ALA A 470 -22.86 4.55 17.19
N ASP A 471 -22.42 5.26 18.24
CA ASP A 471 -22.50 4.75 19.60
C ASP A 471 -23.91 4.91 20.20
N PRO A 472 -24.49 3.86 20.80
CA PRO A 472 -25.73 3.98 21.55
C PRO A 472 -25.49 4.61 22.93
N PRO A 473 -26.55 5.05 23.64
CA PRO A 473 -26.47 5.60 24.99
C PRO A 473 -25.75 4.66 25.96
N GLU A 474 -24.86 5.21 26.80
CA GLU A 474 -23.94 4.40 27.62
C GLU A 474 -24.66 3.43 28.57
N GLY A 475 -25.78 3.88 29.15
CA GLY A 475 -26.59 3.09 30.07
C GLY A 475 -27.24 1.86 29.43
N ASP A 476 -27.48 1.91 28.11
CA ASP A 476 -28.20 0.85 27.39
C ASP A 476 -27.25 -0.20 26.80
N ARG A 477 -25.95 0.11 26.68
CA ARG A 477 -24.96 -0.72 25.96
C ARG A 477 -24.99 -2.20 26.36
N LEU A 478 -24.92 -2.48 27.66
CA LEU A 478 -24.91 -3.86 28.17
C LEU A 478 -26.23 -4.57 27.90
N GLN A 479 -27.36 -3.87 28.03
CA GLN A 479 -28.68 -4.44 27.79
C GLN A 479 -28.88 -4.75 26.30
N ILE A 480 -28.43 -3.86 25.41
CA ILE A 480 -28.43 -4.04 23.95
C ILE A 480 -27.68 -5.32 23.59
N LEU A 481 -26.44 -5.49 24.08
CA LEU A 481 -25.65 -6.69 23.82
C LEU A 481 -26.36 -7.95 24.33
N ASN A 482 -26.84 -7.94 25.57
CA ASN A 482 -27.49 -9.11 26.17
C ASN A 482 -28.76 -9.51 25.40
N GLU A 483 -29.60 -8.54 25.02
CA GLU A 483 -30.85 -8.84 24.32
C GLU A 483 -30.63 -9.28 22.87
N ALA A 484 -29.63 -8.73 22.17
CA ALA A 484 -29.26 -9.20 20.84
C ALA A 484 -28.60 -10.59 20.89
N TRP A 485 -27.63 -10.79 21.79
CA TRP A 485 -26.86 -12.03 21.87
C TRP A 485 -27.71 -13.23 22.30
N LYS A 486 -28.75 -13.02 23.12
CA LYS A 486 -29.76 -14.03 23.47
C LYS A 486 -30.46 -14.64 22.25
N VAL A 487 -30.61 -13.88 21.16
CA VAL A 487 -31.21 -14.36 19.91
C VAL A 487 -30.13 -14.92 18.98
N ILE A 488 -29.01 -14.22 18.82
CA ILE A 488 -27.92 -14.62 17.92
C ILE A 488 -27.37 -16.00 18.31
N THR A 489 -27.14 -16.28 19.60
CA THR A 489 -26.61 -17.57 20.09
C THR A 489 -27.55 -18.77 19.88
N LYS A 490 -28.81 -18.52 19.48
CA LYS A 490 -29.79 -19.58 19.20
C LYS A 490 -29.87 -19.94 17.71
N LEU A 491 -29.14 -19.23 16.86
CA LEU A 491 -29.12 -19.49 15.41
C LEU A 491 -28.44 -20.84 15.13
N LYS A 492 -29.18 -21.75 14.47
CA LYS A 492 -28.69 -23.10 14.17
C LYS A 492 -27.82 -23.16 12.92
N ASN A 493 -28.05 -22.28 11.95
CA ASN A 493 -27.28 -22.21 10.72
C ASN A 493 -25.95 -21.46 10.99
N PRO A 494 -24.79 -22.11 10.79
CA PRO A 494 -23.49 -21.47 11.02
C PRO A 494 -23.26 -20.20 10.19
N GLN A 495 -23.75 -20.15 8.95
CA GLN A 495 -23.58 -18.98 8.08
C GLN A 495 -24.37 -17.78 8.60
N ASP A 496 -25.62 -17.99 9.00
CA ASP A 496 -26.47 -16.91 9.54
C ASP A 496 -25.90 -16.40 10.88
N TYR A 497 -25.38 -17.31 11.70
CA TYR A 497 -24.72 -16.98 12.95
C TYR A 497 -23.45 -16.14 12.74
N VAL A 498 -22.50 -16.62 11.92
CA VAL A 498 -21.20 -15.95 11.76
C VAL A 498 -21.35 -14.57 11.12
N ASN A 499 -22.28 -14.40 10.19
CA ASN A 499 -22.59 -13.11 9.58
C ASN A 499 -23.12 -12.09 10.60
N CYS A 500 -23.74 -12.53 11.69
CA CYS A 500 -24.11 -11.67 12.81
C CYS A 500 -22.92 -11.44 13.76
N ALA A 501 -22.23 -12.52 14.14
CA ALA A 501 -21.11 -12.46 15.08
C ALA A 501 -19.97 -11.56 14.57
N GLU A 502 -19.68 -11.59 13.27
CA GLU A 502 -18.70 -10.72 12.60
C GLU A 502 -18.97 -9.23 12.83
N VAL A 503 -20.23 -8.83 12.85
CA VAL A 503 -20.63 -7.44 13.05
C VAL A 503 -20.63 -7.10 14.54
N TRP A 504 -21.22 -7.96 15.37
CA TRP A 504 -21.39 -7.71 16.81
C TRP A 504 -20.12 -7.82 17.63
N VAL A 505 -19.08 -8.52 17.14
CA VAL A 505 -17.78 -8.55 17.82
C VAL A 505 -17.15 -7.17 17.89
N GLU A 506 -17.36 -6.32 16.86
CA GLU A 506 -16.83 -4.95 16.82
C GLU A 506 -17.45 -4.10 17.92
N TYR A 507 -18.78 -4.15 18.02
CA TYR A 507 -19.53 -3.51 19.12
C TYR A 507 -19.03 -3.97 20.49
N THR A 508 -18.80 -5.29 20.62
CA THR A 508 -18.27 -5.87 21.87
C THR A 508 -16.88 -5.34 22.18
N CYS A 509 -15.99 -5.28 21.19
CA CYS A 509 -14.62 -4.81 21.36
C CYS A 509 -14.53 -3.30 21.65
N LYS A 510 -15.44 -2.50 21.09
CA LYS A 510 -15.45 -1.04 21.25
C LYS A 510 -15.89 -0.59 22.64
N HIS A 511 -16.84 -1.30 23.25
CA HIS A 511 -17.53 -0.83 24.46
C HIS A 511 -17.29 -1.67 25.72
N PHE A 512 -16.75 -2.88 25.60
CA PHE A 512 -16.63 -3.81 26.73
C PHE A 512 -15.19 -4.27 26.95
N THR A 513 -15.00 -5.07 28.00
CA THR A 513 -13.68 -5.53 28.40
C THR A 513 -13.34 -6.88 27.77
N LYS A 514 -12.15 -7.39 28.09
CA LYS A 514 -11.71 -8.73 27.67
C LYS A 514 -12.67 -9.87 28.05
N ARG A 515 -13.53 -9.69 29.07
CA ARG A 515 -14.48 -10.73 29.53
C ARG A 515 -15.58 -10.98 28.51
N GLU A 516 -16.20 -9.92 28.02
CA GLU A 516 -17.29 -10.00 27.04
C GLU A 516 -16.76 -10.50 25.70
N VAL A 517 -15.58 -10.02 25.26
CA VAL A 517 -14.90 -10.50 24.05
C VAL A 517 -14.58 -11.99 24.15
N ASN A 518 -14.05 -12.45 25.30
CA ASN A 518 -13.80 -13.88 25.53
C ASN A 518 -15.08 -14.73 25.39
N THR A 519 -16.21 -14.21 25.87
CA THR A 519 -17.51 -14.88 25.80
C THR A 519 -18.01 -14.99 24.36
N VAL A 520 -17.90 -13.91 23.58
CA VAL A 520 -18.25 -13.89 22.16
C VAL A 520 -17.36 -14.87 21.38
N LEU A 521 -16.03 -14.83 21.58
CA LEU A 521 -15.12 -15.76 20.90
C LEU A 521 -15.39 -17.22 21.29
N ALA A 522 -15.71 -17.50 22.56
CA ALA A 522 -16.10 -18.83 23.01
C ALA A 522 -17.33 -19.35 22.25
N ASP A 523 -18.32 -18.48 22.05
CA ASP A 523 -19.56 -18.84 21.37
C ASP A 523 -19.36 -19.03 19.87
N VAL A 524 -18.48 -18.23 19.24
CA VAL A 524 -18.11 -18.42 17.83
C VAL A 524 -17.41 -19.76 17.63
N ILE A 525 -16.45 -20.11 18.49
CA ILE A 525 -15.80 -21.43 18.45
C ILE A 525 -16.86 -22.53 18.54
N LYS A 526 -17.80 -22.41 19.49
CA LYS A 526 -18.85 -23.41 19.70
C LYS A 526 -19.75 -23.62 18.48
N HIS A 527 -20.12 -22.56 17.76
CA HIS A 527 -21.02 -22.65 16.59
C HIS A 527 -20.31 -23.06 15.30
N MET A 528 -19.03 -22.71 15.15
CA MET A 528 -18.29 -22.93 13.90
C MET A 528 -17.49 -24.23 13.89
N THR A 529 -17.22 -24.83 15.05
CA THR A 529 -16.50 -26.11 15.16
C THR A 529 -17.31 -27.32 14.63
N PRO A 530 -18.62 -27.47 14.92
CA PRO A 530 -19.43 -28.56 14.38
C PRO A 530 -19.36 -28.62 12.86
N ASP A 531 -19.25 -29.84 12.33
CA ASP A 531 -19.15 -30.13 10.88
C ASP A 531 -18.05 -29.36 10.13
N ARG A 532 -17.07 -28.79 10.86
CA ARG A 532 -16.02 -27.91 10.31
C ARG A 532 -16.57 -26.72 9.54
N ALA A 533 -17.71 -26.17 9.96
CA ALA A 533 -18.36 -25.02 9.32
C ALA A 533 -17.44 -23.78 9.18
N PHE A 534 -16.38 -23.67 9.98
CA PHE A 534 -15.35 -22.65 9.83
C PHE A 534 -14.64 -22.65 8.47
N GLU A 535 -14.59 -23.78 7.73
CA GLU A 535 -13.90 -23.87 6.43
C GLU A 535 -14.57 -23.01 5.36
N ASP A 536 -15.90 -22.92 5.40
CA ASP A 536 -16.70 -22.13 4.45
C ASP A 536 -16.78 -20.64 4.84
N SER A 537 -16.34 -20.28 6.05
CA SER A 537 -16.49 -18.93 6.62
C SER A 537 -15.17 -18.28 7.05
N TYR A 538 -14.03 -18.72 6.48
CA TYR A 538 -12.74 -18.09 6.77
C TYR A 538 -12.72 -16.57 6.59
N PRO A 539 -13.34 -15.96 5.56
CA PRO A 539 -13.34 -14.50 5.40
C PRO A 539 -13.97 -13.77 6.60
N GLN A 540 -15.09 -14.27 7.11
CA GLN A 540 -15.78 -13.68 8.27
C GLN A 540 -14.96 -13.87 9.55
N LEU A 541 -14.34 -15.04 9.74
CA LEU A 541 -13.46 -15.29 10.89
C LEU A 541 -12.20 -14.41 10.86
N GLN A 542 -11.62 -14.18 9.68
CA GLN A 542 -10.51 -13.22 9.52
C GLN A 542 -10.94 -11.79 9.86
N SER A 543 -12.15 -11.38 9.43
CA SER A 543 -12.75 -10.09 9.78
C SER A 543 -12.92 -9.93 11.29
N ILE A 544 -13.38 -10.98 11.99
CA ILE A 544 -13.46 -11.00 13.45
C ILE A 544 -12.09 -10.75 14.09
N ILE A 545 -11.03 -11.45 13.66
CA ILE A 545 -9.68 -11.20 14.20
C ILE A 545 -9.24 -9.76 13.96
N LYS A 546 -9.40 -9.26 12.72
CA LYS A 546 -9.01 -7.89 12.36
C LYS A 546 -9.70 -6.85 13.25
N LYS A 547 -11.00 -7.04 13.53
CA LYS A 547 -11.77 -6.17 14.43
C LYS A 547 -11.29 -6.26 15.88
N VAL A 548 -11.01 -7.46 16.39
CA VAL A 548 -10.47 -7.65 17.75
C VAL A 548 -9.12 -6.94 17.90
N ILE A 549 -8.17 -7.16 16.99
CA ILE A 549 -6.82 -6.55 17.09
C ILE A 549 -6.81 -5.05 16.76
N ALA A 550 -7.83 -4.55 16.04
CA ALA A 550 -8.00 -3.11 15.80
C ALA A 550 -8.41 -2.32 17.05
N HIS A 551 -8.97 -2.98 18.07
CA HIS A 551 -9.38 -2.34 19.33
C HIS A 551 -8.52 -2.77 20.54
N PHE A 552 -7.99 -3.99 20.54
CA PHE A 552 -7.11 -4.51 21.60
C PHE A 552 -5.64 -4.38 21.21
N HIS A 553 -5.04 -3.23 21.53
CA HIS A 553 -3.63 -2.97 21.23
C HIS A 553 -2.65 -3.42 22.32
N ASP A 554 -3.13 -3.67 23.54
CA ASP A 554 -2.32 -4.27 24.59
C ASP A 554 -2.30 -5.79 24.42
N PHE A 555 -1.20 -6.31 23.88
CA PHE A 555 -1.02 -7.73 23.61
C PHE A 555 -0.98 -8.59 24.88
N SER A 556 -0.61 -8.03 26.03
CA SER A 556 -0.70 -8.72 27.33
C SER A 556 -2.15 -9.00 27.68
N VAL A 557 -3.03 -8.01 27.45
CA VAL A 557 -4.48 -8.16 27.66
C VAL A 557 -5.07 -9.12 26.61
N LEU A 558 -4.69 -8.98 25.34
CA LEU A 558 -5.18 -9.81 24.24
C LEU A 558 -4.83 -11.29 24.45
N PHE A 559 -3.57 -11.63 24.74
CA PHE A 559 -3.18 -13.02 24.97
C PHE A 559 -3.65 -13.57 26.33
N SER A 560 -4.10 -12.70 27.26
CA SER A 560 -4.80 -13.15 28.46
C SER A 560 -6.26 -13.56 28.21
N VAL A 561 -6.79 -13.36 27.00
CA VAL A 561 -8.11 -13.85 26.58
C VAL A 561 -8.00 -15.36 26.32
N GLU A 562 -8.55 -16.16 27.22
CA GLU A 562 -8.45 -17.63 27.19
C GLU A 562 -8.87 -18.25 25.86
N LYS A 563 -9.87 -17.68 25.18
CA LYS A 563 -10.41 -18.18 23.91
C LYS A 563 -9.76 -17.58 22.66
N PHE A 564 -8.82 -16.64 22.80
CA PHE A 564 -8.17 -16.03 21.64
C PHE A 564 -7.26 -17.01 20.89
N LEU A 565 -6.35 -17.70 21.58
CA LEU A 565 -5.49 -18.71 20.93
C LEU A 565 -6.30 -19.89 20.38
N PRO A 566 -7.27 -20.48 21.12
CA PRO A 566 -8.17 -21.49 20.57
C PRO A 566 -8.94 -21.03 19.31
N PHE A 567 -9.32 -19.75 19.24
CA PHE A 567 -9.93 -19.20 18.04
C PHE A 567 -8.94 -19.16 16.87
N LEU A 568 -7.68 -18.77 17.11
CA LEU A 568 -6.63 -18.81 16.08
C LEU A 568 -6.34 -20.23 15.58
N ASP A 569 -6.47 -21.23 16.44
CA ASP A 569 -6.28 -22.64 16.06
C ASP A 569 -7.41 -23.18 15.14
N MET A 570 -8.52 -22.44 14.98
CA MET A 570 -9.57 -22.78 13.99
C MET A 570 -9.10 -22.58 12.54
N PHE A 571 -8.08 -21.75 12.31
CA PHE A 571 -7.52 -21.53 10.97
C PHE A 571 -6.63 -22.72 10.56
N GLN A 572 -7.26 -23.77 10.04
CA GLN A 572 -6.58 -25.02 9.66
C GLN A 572 -5.93 -24.93 8.26
N LYS A 573 -6.49 -24.12 7.36
CA LYS A 573 -5.90 -23.86 6.05
C LYS A 573 -4.65 -22.99 6.19
N GLU A 574 -3.50 -23.52 5.81
CA GLU A 574 -2.19 -22.89 6.01
C GLU A 574 -2.12 -21.46 5.46
N SER A 575 -2.56 -21.22 4.22
CA SER A 575 -2.54 -19.89 3.59
C SER A 575 -3.31 -18.84 4.42
N VAL A 576 -4.49 -19.22 4.92
CA VAL A 576 -5.38 -18.35 5.70
C VAL A 576 -4.76 -18.10 7.08
N ARG A 577 -4.18 -19.12 7.70
CA ARG A 577 -3.52 -19.02 9.01
C ARG A 577 -2.33 -18.05 8.95
N VAL A 578 -1.52 -18.13 7.89
CA VAL A 578 -0.37 -17.25 7.67
C VAL A 578 -0.81 -15.80 7.49
N GLU A 579 -1.88 -15.55 6.72
CA GLU A 579 -2.45 -14.19 6.57
C GLU A 579 -2.90 -13.60 7.90
N VAL A 580 -3.58 -14.39 8.74
CA VAL A 580 -3.99 -13.96 10.08
C VAL A 580 -2.78 -13.64 10.95
N CYS A 581 -1.73 -14.48 10.92
CA CYS A 581 -0.48 -14.24 11.64
C CYS A 581 0.21 -12.96 11.17
N LYS A 582 0.23 -12.68 9.87
CA LYS A 582 0.74 -11.42 9.29
C LYS A 582 -0.02 -10.22 9.86
N CYS A 583 -1.36 -10.24 9.87
CA CYS A 583 -2.18 -9.16 10.43
C CYS A 583 -1.89 -8.92 11.92
N ILE A 584 -1.76 -9.97 12.73
CA ILE A 584 -1.42 -9.86 14.16
C ILE A 584 -0.06 -9.18 14.33
N MET A 585 0.94 -9.59 13.55
CA MET A 585 2.29 -9.03 13.61
C MET A 585 2.38 -7.58 13.13
N GLU A 586 1.64 -7.21 12.09
CA GLU A 586 1.54 -5.83 11.61
C GLU A 586 1.00 -4.89 12.70
N VAL A 587 -0.06 -5.30 13.39
CA VAL A 587 -0.64 -4.53 14.51
C VAL A 587 0.33 -4.49 15.69
N PHE A 588 0.98 -5.61 16.03
CA PHE A 588 1.99 -5.65 17.09
C PHE A 588 3.10 -4.64 16.85
N ILE A 589 3.73 -4.66 15.67
CA ILE A 589 4.84 -3.76 15.33
C ILE A 589 4.41 -2.30 15.33
N LYS A 590 3.17 -2.01 14.90
CA LYS A 590 2.64 -0.65 14.82
C LYS A 590 2.35 -0.05 16.19
N HIS A 591 1.79 -0.84 17.11
CA HIS A 591 1.25 -0.33 18.38
C HIS A 591 2.17 -0.60 19.58
N GLN A 592 3.03 -1.62 19.54
CA GLN A 592 3.99 -1.89 20.62
C GLN A 592 5.12 -0.85 20.58
N GLN A 593 5.17 0.04 21.58
CA GLN A 593 6.21 1.08 21.68
C GLN A 593 7.40 0.65 22.55
N GLU A 594 7.13 -0.05 23.65
CA GLU A 594 8.15 -0.47 24.61
C GLU A 594 8.57 -1.94 24.39
N PRO A 595 9.85 -2.28 24.57
CA PRO A 595 10.27 -3.66 24.55
C PRO A 595 9.59 -4.49 25.65
N THR A 596 9.22 -5.74 25.32
CA THR A 596 8.55 -6.66 26.24
C THR A 596 9.46 -7.80 26.70
N LYS A 597 9.17 -8.29 27.90
CA LYS A 597 9.76 -9.47 28.53
C LYS A 597 8.71 -10.44 29.08
N ASP A 598 7.43 -10.19 28.79
CA ASP A 598 6.32 -11.00 29.29
C ASP A 598 6.36 -12.39 28.61
N PRO A 599 6.55 -13.49 29.36
CA PRO A 599 6.59 -14.83 28.80
C PRO A 599 5.35 -15.22 27.99
N VAL A 600 4.17 -14.68 28.34
CA VAL A 600 2.93 -14.96 27.61
C VAL A 600 2.99 -14.37 26.20
N ILE A 601 3.38 -13.10 26.10
CA ILE A 601 3.54 -12.41 24.81
C ILE A 601 4.65 -13.07 24.00
N LEU A 602 5.79 -13.36 24.64
CA LEU A 602 6.93 -13.97 23.97
C LEU A 602 6.57 -15.34 23.38
N ASN A 603 5.99 -16.24 24.16
CA ASN A 603 5.63 -17.58 23.68
C ASN A 603 4.54 -17.53 22.58
N ALA A 604 3.53 -16.68 22.75
CA ALA A 604 2.46 -16.57 21.77
C ALA A 604 2.95 -15.98 20.44
N LEU A 605 3.72 -14.88 20.47
CA LEU A 605 4.26 -14.28 19.25
C LEU A 605 5.37 -15.12 18.62
N LEU A 606 6.13 -15.88 19.42
CA LEU A 606 7.08 -16.85 18.89
C LEU A 606 6.36 -17.93 18.08
N HIS A 607 5.22 -18.44 18.56
CA HIS A 607 4.37 -19.38 17.81
C HIS A 607 3.77 -18.77 16.54
N VAL A 608 3.30 -17.51 16.60
CA VAL A 608 2.81 -16.76 15.42
C VAL A 608 3.93 -16.58 14.38
N CYS A 609 5.11 -16.15 14.81
CA CYS A 609 6.29 -15.98 13.94
C CYS A 609 6.74 -17.31 13.35
N LYS A 610 6.72 -18.40 14.14
CA LYS A 610 7.05 -19.74 13.67
C LYS A 610 6.08 -20.20 12.59
N THR A 611 4.78 -20.02 12.80
CA THR A 611 3.76 -20.35 11.80
C THR A 611 4.00 -19.63 10.47
N MET A 612 4.39 -18.35 10.52
CA MET A 612 4.76 -17.61 9.31
C MET A 612 6.04 -18.14 8.66
N HIS A 613 7.08 -18.43 9.46
CA HIS A 613 8.35 -18.97 8.95
C HIS A 613 8.17 -20.34 8.29
N ASP A 614 7.40 -21.23 8.94
CA ASP A 614 7.21 -22.61 8.47
C ASP A 614 6.45 -22.67 7.13
N SER A 615 5.74 -21.60 6.76
CA SER A 615 5.09 -21.48 5.44
C SER A 615 6.05 -21.18 4.28
N VAL A 616 7.31 -20.84 4.58
CA VAL A 616 8.32 -20.53 3.56
C VAL A 616 8.81 -21.83 2.93
N ASN A 617 8.59 -21.97 1.62
CA ASN A 617 9.01 -23.11 0.82
C ASN A 617 9.74 -22.69 -0.47
N ALA A 618 10.09 -23.65 -1.32
CA ALA A 618 10.85 -23.40 -2.55
C ALA A 618 10.12 -22.53 -3.59
N LEU A 619 8.78 -22.43 -3.50
CA LEU A 619 7.94 -21.64 -4.39
C LEU A 619 7.62 -20.24 -3.83
N THR A 620 8.01 -19.96 -2.58
CA THR A 620 7.78 -18.65 -1.97
C THR A 620 8.61 -17.58 -2.67
N LEU A 621 7.94 -16.51 -3.10
CA LEU A 621 8.58 -15.37 -3.76
C LEU A 621 9.53 -14.63 -2.82
N GLU A 622 10.60 -14.06 -3.37
CA GLU A 622 11.60 -13.31 -2.58
C GLU A 622 10.98 -12.11 -1.84
N ASP A 623 10.01 -11.43 -2.45
CA ASP A 623 9.32 -10.31 -1.78
C ASP A 623 8.47 -10.77 -0.60
N GLU A 624 7.86 -11.96 -0.68
CA GLU A 624 7.14 -12.53 0.44
C GLU A 624 8.10 -12.95 1.57
N LYS A 625 9.24 -13.57 1.25
CA LYS A 625 10.29 -13.86 2.24
C LYS A 625 10.78 -12.59 2.94
N ARG A 626 10.98 -11.50 2.19
CA ARG A 626 11.37 -10.19 2.74
C ARG A 626 10.31 -9.63 3.69
N MET A 627 9.04 -9.69 3.31
CA MET A 627 7.94 -9.23 4.16
C MET A 627 7.84 -10.06 5.45
N LEU A 628 7.91 -11.39 5.36
CA LEU A 628 7.90 -12.27 6.54
C LEU A 628 9.09 -12.00 7.46
N ALA A 629 10.29 -11.86 6.88
CA ALA A 629 11.49 -11.52 7.65
C ALA A 629 11.39 -10.14 8.31
N TYR A 630 10.76 -9.14 7.65
CA TYR A 630 10.51 -7.84 8.24
C TYR A 630 9.63 -7.93 9.48
N LEU A 631 8.53 -8.68 9.42
CA LEU A 631 7.62 -8.88 10.55
C LEU A 631 8.31 -9.60 11.72
N ILE A 632 9.05 -10.67 11.44
CA ILE A 632 9.81 -11.43 12.46
C ILE A 632 10.91 -10.56 13.07
N ASN A 633 11.62 -9.76 12.26
CA ASN A 633 12.62 -8.82 12.75
C ASN A 633 12.01 -7.72 13.63
N GLY A 634 10.78 -7.27 13.31
CA GLY A 634 10.01 -6.37 14.15
C GLY A 634 9.77 -6.95 15.55
N PHE A 635 9.36 -8.22 15.63
CA PHE A 635 9.23 -8.95 16.90
C PHE A 635 10.55 -9.05 17.66
N ILE A 636 11.61 -9.55 17.02
CA ILE A 636 12.93 -9.77 17.66
C ILE A 636 13.48 -8.47 18.26
N LYS A 637 13.27 -7.32 17.61
CA LYS A 637 13.70 -6.01 18.11
C LYS A 637 12.92 -5.53 19.33
N MET A 638 11.68 -5.99 19.50
CA MET A 638 10.83 -5.66 20.64
C MET A 638 11.07 -6.56 21.86
N VAL A 639 11.87 -7.62 21.75
CA VAL A 639 12.18 -8.49 22.90
C VAL A 639 13.40 -7.94 23.66
N SER A 640 13.23 -7.59 24.94
CA SER A 640 14.33 -7.15 25.79
C SER A 640 14.22 -7.64 27.23
N PHE A 641 15.24 -8.37 27.68
CA PHE A 641 15.41 -8.80 29.08
C PHE A 641 16.23 -7.79 29.91
N GLY A 642 16.47 -6.59 29.39
CA GLY A 642 17.20 -5.53 30.07
C GLY A 642 18.66 -5.91 30.37
N ARG A 643 19.00 -6.07 31.66
CA ARG A 643 20.36 -6.43 32.10
C ARG A 643 20.61 -7.93 32.21
N ASP A 644 19.58 -8.76 31.98
CA ASP A 644 19.77 -10.21 31.93
C ASP A 644 20.29 -10.62 30.55
N PHE A 645 21.60 -10.45 30.38
CA PHE A 645 22.27 -10.73 29.12
C PHE A 645 22.28 -12.23 28.76
N GLU A 646 22.30 -13.11 29.76
CA GLU A 646 22.27 -14.57 29.54
C GLU A 646 20.91 -15.00 28.98
N GLN A 647 19.81 -14.51 29.56
CA GLN A 647 18.47 -14.78 29.04
C GLN A 647 18.25 -14.20 27.64
N GLN A 648 18.76 -12.99 27.38
CA GLN A 648 18.71 -12.38 26.04
C GLN A 648 19.45 -13.21 24.99
N LEU A 649 20.65 -13.71 25.33
CA LEU A 649 21.40 -14.58 24.42
C LEU A 649 20.68 -15.92 24.19
N SER A 650 20.09 -16.50 25.24
CA SER A 650 19.30 -17.73 25.13
C SER A 650 18.13 -17.57 24.14
N PHE A 651 17.43 -16.43 24.21
CA PHE A 651 16.36 -16.11 23.25
C PHE A 651 16.88 -16.02 21.81
N TYR A 652 18.05 -15.40 21.58
CA TYR A 652 18.64 -15.35 20.24
C TYR A 652 19.09 -16.72 19.72
N VAL A 653 19.57 -17.60 20.60
CA VAL A 653 19.89 -19.00 20.26
C VAL A 653 18.65 -19.76 19.81
N GLU A 654 17.54 -19.62 20.54
CA GLU A 654 16.25 -20.21 20.17
C GLU A 654 15.74 -19.66 18.83
N ALA A 655 15.73 -18.33 18.68
CA ALA A 655 15.31 -17.66 17.46
C ALA A 655 16.13 -18.09 16.23
N ARG A 656 17.44 -18.28 16.37
CA ARG A 656 18.29 -18.80 15.29
C ARG A 656 17.89 -20.20 14.84
N SER A 657 17.62 -21.08 15.81
CA SER A 657 17.22 -22.46 15.51
C SER A 657 15.86 -22.52 14.83
N MET A 658 14.97 -21.59 15.17
CA MET A 658 13.60 -21.57 14.68
C MET A 658 13.45 -20.87 13.32
N PHE A 659 14.26 -19.84 13.03
CA PHE A 659 14.14 -19.00 11.83
C PHE A 659 15.28 -19.21 10.82
N CYS A 660 15.81 -20.43 10.73
CA CYS A 660 17.02 -20.72 9.96
C CYS A 660 16.90 -20.49 8.45
N ASN A 661 15.68 -20.51 7.88
CA ASN A 661 15.47 -20.40 6.44
C ASN A 661 15.37 -18.94 5.95
N LEU A 662 15.34 -17.96 6.87
CA LEU A 662 15.22 -16.54 6.55
C LEU A 662 16.54 -15.81 6.80
N GLU A 663 17.34 -15.65 5.75
CA GLU A 663 18.64 -14.95 5.81
C GLU A 663 18.55 -13.56 6.46
N PRO A 664 17.57 -12.68 6.15
CA PRO A 664 17.50 -11.36 6.77
C PRO A 664 17.24 -11.42 8.29
N VAL A 665 16.64 -12.50 8.81
CA VAL A 665 16.46 -12.72 10.25
C VAL A 665 17.79 -13.11 10.89
N LEU A 666 18.55 -14.01 10.26
CA LEU A 666 19.89 -14.39 10.75
C LEU A 666 20.84 -13.19 10.81
N VAL A 667 20.83 -12.34 9.78
CA VAL A 667 21.62 -11.09 9.76
C VAL A 667 21.24 -10.19 10.93
N GLN A 668 19.94 -9.98 11.18
CA GLN A 668 19.45 -9.18 12.30
C GLN A 668 19.87 -9.78 13.66
N LEU A 669 19.83 -11.11 13.81
CA LEU A 669 20.27 -11.79 15.03
C LEU A 669 21.77 -11.58 15.28
N ILE A 670 22.63 -11.70 14.25
CA ILE A 670 24.07 -11.43 14.37
C ILE A 670 24.32 -10.00 14.84
N HIS A 671 23.67 -9.01 14.23
CA HIS A 671 23.78 -7.62 14.68
C HIS A 671 23.27 -7.42 16.12
N SER A 672 22.21 -8.10 16.51
CA SER A 672 21.64 -8.01 17.86
C SER A 672 22.58 -8.63 18.91
N VAL A 673 23.25 -9.74 18.58
CA VAL A 673 24.26 -10.36 19.44
C VAL A 673 25.53 -9.53 19.52
N ASN A 674 25.99 -8.93 18.41
CA ASN A 674 27.10 -7.98 18.41
C ASN A 674 26.79 -6.75 19.28
N ARG A 675 25.56 -6.23 19.20
CA ARG A 675 25.08 -5.15 20.07
C ARG A 675 25.07 -5.59 21.54
N LEU A 676 24.61 -6.80 21.85
CA LEU A 676 24.60 -7.36 23.22
C LEU A 676 26.02 -7.42 23.82
N ALA A 677 27.02 -7.82 23.03
CA ALA A 677 28.43 -7.80 23.43
C ALA A 677 28.91 -6.37 23.72
N MET A 678 28.57 -5.40 22.86
CA MET A 678 28.93 -3.99 23.07
C MET A 678 28.21 -3.34 24.25
N GLU A 679 26.96 -3.69 24.52
CA GLU A 679 26.23 -3.26 25.71
C GLU A 679 26.87 -3.82 26.99
N THR A 680 27.31 -5.08 26.94
CA THR A 680 28.09 -5.70 28.03
C THR A 680 29.39 -4.92 28.28
N ARG A 681 30.11 -4.54 27.22
CA ARG A 681 31.31 -3.68 27.30
C ARG A 681 31.00 -2.33 27.94
N LYS A 682 29.90 -1.69 27.54
CA LYS A 682 29.47 -0.38 28.04
C LYS A 682 29.17 -0.43 29.54
N VAL A 683 28.48 -1.46 30.00
CA VAL A 683 28.19 -1.68 31.44
C VAL A 683 29.48 -1.92 32.23
N MET A 684 30.40 -2.72 31.67
CA MET A 684 31.66 -3.06 32.33
C MET A 684 32.77 -2.01 32.14
N LYS A 685 32.53 -0.93 31.37
CA LYS A 685 33.54 0.07 30.98
C LYS A 685 34.84 -0.56 30.45
N GLY A 686 34.70 -1.65 29.68
CA GLY A 686 35.81 -2.43 29.14
C GLY A 686 36.61 -3.27 30.15
N ASN A 687 36.18 -3.38 31.42
CA ASN A 687 36.80 -4.27 32.42
C ASN A 687 35.96 -5.53 32.61
N HIS A 688 36.19 -6.55 31.79
CA HIS A 688 35.42 -7.79 31.88
C HIS A 688 35.91 -8.67 33.06
N SER A 689 34.97 -9.10 33.91
CA SER A 689 35.17 -10.24 34.81
C SER A 689 35.33 -11.55 34.04
N ARG A 690 35.81 -12.62 34.69
CA ARG A 690 35.89 -13.96 34.09
C ARG A 690 34.56 -14.43 33.49
N LYS A 691 33.45 -14.14 34.17
CA LYS A 691 32.09 -14.49 33.74
C LYS A 691 31.66 -13.71 32.50
N THR A 692 31.81 -12.38 32.54
CA THR A 692 31.45 -11.52 31.39
C THR A 692 32.35 -11.72 30.19
N ALA A 693 33.63 -12.05 30.38
CA ALA A 693 34.53 -12.39 29.29
C ALA A 693 34.12 -13.72 28.63
N ALA A 694 33.72 -14.72 29.42
CA ALA A 694 33.17 -15.97 28.88
C ALA A 694 31.86 -15.73 28.12
N PHE A 695 30.98 -14.87 28.64
CA PHE A 695 29.75 -14.47 27.97
C PHE A 695 30.01 -13.78 26.62
N VAL A 696 30.89 -12.79 26.57
CA VAL A 696 31.21 -12.12 25.29
C VAL A 696 31.84 -13.09 24.29
N ARG A 697 32.69 -14.03 24.75
CA ARG A 697 33.19 -15.11 23.89
C ARG A 697 32.06 -16.01 23.36
N ALA A 698 31.01 -16.26 24.14
CA ALA A 698 29.85 -16.99 23.67
C ALA A 698 29.06 -16.20 22.60
N CYS A 699 28.88 -14.89 22.78
CA CYS A 699 28.29 -14.01 21.75
C CYS A 699 29.10 -14.03 20.44
N VAL A 700 30.42 -13.92 20.56
CA VAL A 700 31.34 -13.98 19.43
C VAL A 700 31.29 -15.35 18.73
N ALA A 701 31.31 -16.44 19.50
CA ALA A 701 31.18 -17.79 18.96
C ALA A 701 29.85 -17.98 18.22
N TYR A 702 28.74 -17.46 18.78
CA TYR A 702 27.44 -17.47 18.12
C TYR A 702 27.50 -16.78 16.74
N CYS A 703 28.09 -15.59 16.64
CA CYS A 703 28.24 -14.89 15.37
C CYS A 703 29.10 -15.71 14.39
N PHE A 704 30.22 -16.26 14.85
CA PHE A 704 31.15 -17.05 14.03
C PHE A 704 30.51 -18.28 13.39
N ILE A 705 29.66 -19.00 14.11
CA ILE A 705 28.98 -20.19 13.57
C ILE A 705 27.70 -19.87 12.78
N THR A 706 27.19 -18.64 12.86
CA THR A 706 25.96 -18.23 12.14
C THR A 706 26.28 -17.58 10.80
N ILE A 707 27.38 -16.84 10.67
CA ILE A 707 27.76 -16.19 9.41
C ILE A 707 27.92 -17.20 8.24
N PRO A 708 28.54 -18.38 8.41
CA PRO A 708 28.67 -19.35 7.31
C PRO A 708 27.35 -19.83 6.70
N SER A 709 26.22 -19.76 7.43
CA SER A 709 24.92 -20.22 6.92
C SER A 709 24.21 -19.22 6.01
N LEU A 710 24.78 -18.03 5.80
CA LEU A 710 24.23 -17.00 4.90
C LEU A 710 24.68 -17.27 3.45
N VAL A 711 23.83 -16.96 2.47
CA VAL A 711 24.16 -17.16 1.06
C VAL A 711 24.97 -15.98 0.51
N GLY A 712 24.64 -14.74 0.91
CA GLY A 712 25.28 -13.54 0.40
C GLY A 712 26.76 -13.40 0.80
N ILE A 713 27.68 -13.50 -0.17
CA ILE A 713 29.13 -13.37 0.08
C ILE A 713 29.49 -12.01 0.70
N PHE A 714 28.99 -10.91 0.14
CA PHE A 714 29.24 -9.57 0.69
C PHE A 714 28.63 -9.37 2.08
N THR A 715 27.47 -9.97 2.35
CA THR A 715 26.86 -9.98 3.69
C THR A 715 27.79 -10.71 4.67
N ARG A 716 28.30 -11.88 4.30
CA ARG A 716 29.26 -12.65 5.12
C ARG A 716 30.55 -11.89 5.38
N LEU A 717 31.18 -11.32 4.34
CA LEU A 717 32.40 -10.50 4.46
C LEU A 717 32.20 -9.36 5.47
N ASN A 718 31.14 -8.57 5.27
CA ASN A 718 30.84 -7.44 6.17
C ASN A 718 30.57 -7.91 7.60
N LEU A 719 29.81 -8.99 7.80
CA LEU A 719 29.50 -9.49 9.14
C LEU A 719 30.73 -10.09 9.84
N TYR A 720 31.64 -10.75 9.13
CA TYR A 720 32.91 -11.19 9.69
C TYR A 720 33.76 -10.00 10.15
N LEU A 721 33.86 -8.95 9.33
CA LEU A 721 34.60 -7.74 9.69
C LEU A 721 34.00 -7.04 10.92
N HIS A 722 32.67 -6.80 10.92
CA HIS A 722 32.00 -6.14 12.04
C HIS A 722 32.07 -6.97 13.33
N SER A 723 31.89 -8.29 13.24
CA SER A 723 31.98 -9.17 14.42
C SER A 723 33.41 -9.27 14.93
N GLY A 724 34.42 -9.24 14.04
CA GLY A 724 35.83 -9.14 14.39
C GLY A 724 36.18 -7.83 15.10
N GLN A 725 35.66 -6.69 14.63
CA GLN A 725 35.81 -5.39 15.28
C GLN A 725 35.16 -5.38 16.69
N VAL A 726 33.99 -6.00 16.85
CA VAL A 726 33.34 -6.14 18.17
C VAL A 726 34.14 -7.05 19.10
N ALA A 727 34.69 -8.16 18.58
CA ALA A 727 35.57 -9.04 19.36
C ALA A 727 36.84 -8.30 19.82
N LEU A 728 37.47 -7.52 18.93
CA LEU A 728 38.63 -6.69 19.24
C LEU A 728 38.31 -5.65 20.32
N ALA A 729 37.18 -4.94 20.19
CA ALA A 729 36.73 -3.97 21.18
C ALA A 729 36.50 -4.57 22.58
N ASN A 730 36.20 -5.87 22.66
CA ASN A 730 36.00 -6.62 23.91
C ASN A 730 37.24 -7.44 24.33
N GLN A 731 38.44 -7.13 23.82
CA GLN A 731 39.70 -7.80 24.17
C GLN A 731 39.71 -9.32 23.86
N CYS A 732 38.89 -9.77 22.91
CA CYS A 732 38.84 -11.15 22.44
C CYS A 732 39.74 -11.35 21.21
N LEU A 733 41.06 -11.18 21.40
CA LEU A 733 42.03 -11.09 20.30
C LEU A 733 42.07 -12.34 19.41
N SER A 734 42.11 -13.53 20.00
CA SER A 734 42.18 -14.78 19.22
C SER A 734 40.90 -15.03 18.41
N GLN A 735 39.74 -14.62 18.92
CA GLN A 735 38.49 -14.71 18.16
C GLN A 735 38.40 -13.65 17.07
N ALA A 736 38.94 -12.44 17.31
CA ALA A 736 39.03 -11.41 16.29
C ALA A 736 39.93 -11.86 15.13
N ASP A 737 41.09 -12.44 15.42
CA ASP A 737 41.99 -13.03 14.42
C ASP A 737 41.30 -14.12 13.58
N ALA A 738 40.52 -15.01 14.23
CA ALA A 738 39.75 -16.03 13.52
C ALA A 738 38.72 -15.42 12.54
N PHE A 739 38.02 -14.34 12.93
CA PHE A 739 37.11 -13.62 12.04
C PHE A 739 37.81 -12.99 10.84
N PHE A 740 38.96 -12.36 11.07
CA PHE A 740 39.73 -11.73 10.00
C PHE A 740 40.27 -12.77 9.02
N LYS A 741 40.82 -13.89 9.52
CA LYS A 741 41.24 -15.02 8.67
C LYS A 741 40.09 -15.60 7.87
N ALA A 742 38.92 -15.77 8.48
CA ALA A 742 37.72 -16.24 7.78
C ALA A 742 37.30 -15.26 6.67
N ALA A 743 37.32 -13.95 6.94
CA ALA A 743 37.05 -12.93 5.93
C ALA A 743 38.08 -12.96 4.79
N ILE A 744 39.38 -13.10 5.09
CA ILE A 744 40.46 -13.22 4.09
C ILE A 744 40.23 -14.44 3.20
N SER A 745 39.92 -15.60 3.79
CA SER A 745 39.67 -16.85 3.05
C SER A 745 38.45 -16.80 2.13
N LEU A 746 37.50 -15.89 2.38
CA LEU A 746 36.27 -15.75 1.61
C LEU A 746 36.43 -14.82 0.39
N ILE A 747 37.43 -13.93 0.37
CA ILE A 747 37.65 -12.97 -0.73
C ILE A 747 37.81 -13.66 -2.11
N PRO A 748 38.56 -14.77 -2.26
CA PRO A 748 38.68 -15.48 -3.54
C PRO A 748 37.34 -15.98 -4.11
N GLU A 749 36.34 -16.19 -3.25
CA GLU A 749 35.01 -16.70 -3.67
C GLU A 749 34.10 -15.59 -4.21
N VAL A 750 34.51 -14.31 -4.17
CA VAL A 750 33.69 -13.19 -4.64
C VAL A 750 33.42 -13.31 -6.15
N PRO A 751 32.14 -13.34 -6.58
CA PRO A 751 31.79 -13.47 -7.99
C PRO A 751 32.14 -12.17 -8.73
N LYS A 752 32.45 -12.23 -10.03
CA LYS A 752 32.79 -11.05 -10.85
C LYS A 752 31.64 -10.05 -10.97
N THR A 753 30.40 -10.54 -11.04
CA THR A 753 29.20 -9.72 -11.13
C THR A 753 28.17 -10.13 -10.10
N ILE A 754 27.41 -9.16 -9.61
CA ILE A 754 26.31 -9.35 -8.67
C ILE A 754 25.02 -8.79 -9.24
N ASN A 755 23.91 -9.45 -8.96
CA ASN A 755 22.59 -8.97 -9.34
C ASN A 755 22.05 -8.04 -8.24
N ILE A 756 21.85 -6.76 -8.55
CA ILE A 756 21.18 -5.78 -7.68
C ILE A 756 19.96 -5.25 -8.42
N ASP A 757 18.77 -5.51 -7.88
CA ASP A 757 17.47 -5.09 -8.44
C ASP A 757 17.28 -5.48 -9.92
N GLY A 758 17.70 -6.70 -10.28
CA GLY A 758 17.60 -7.23 -11.65
C GLY A 758 18.71 -6.76 -12.59
N LYS A 759 19.63 -5.90 -12.13
CA LYS A 759 20.77 -5.40 -12.92
C LYS A 759 22.06 -6.05 -12.46
N MET A 760 22.77 -6.67 -13.40
CA MET A 760 24.12 -7.16 -13.17
C MET A 760 25.08 -5.98 -13.04
N ARG A 761 25.73 -5.85 -11.89
CA ARG A 761 26.78 -4.86 -11.62
C ARG A 761 28.11 -5.55 -11.34
N PRO A 762 29.25 -4.93 -11.69
CA PRO A 762 30.57 -5.41 -11.27
C PRO A 762 30.65 -5.45 -9.75
N SER A 763 31.20 -6.53 -9.19
CA SER A 763 31.36 -6.70 -7.75
C SER A 763 32.57 -5.95 -7.19
N GLU A 764 33.52 -5.57 -8.06
CA GLU A 764 34.82 -5.00 -7.66
C GLU A 764 34.70 -3.72 -6.84
N SER A 765 33.74 -2.85 -7.16
CA SER A 765 33.55 -1.61 -6.40
C SER A 765 33.10 -1.88 -4.95
N PHE A 766 32.29 -2.92 -4.73
CA PHE A 766 31.88 -3.34 -3.39
C PHE A 766 33.04 -4.02 -2.64
N LEU A 767 33.85 -4.79 -3.35
CA LEU A 767 35.06 -5.40 -2.79
C LEU A 767 36.09 -4.33 -2.40
N LEU A 768 36.27 -3.30 -3.23
CA LEU A 768 37.13 -2.15 -2.94
C LEU A 768 36.71 -1.45 -1.65
N GLU A 769 35.42 -1.16 -1.47
CA GLU A 769 34.88 -0.52 -0.26
C GLU A 769 35.14 -1.38 0.99
N PHE A 770 34.83 -2.67 0.90
CA PHE A 770 35.08 -3.64 1.96
C PHE A 770 36.57 -3.70 2.33
N LEU A 771 37.45 -3.83 1.34
CA LEU A 771 38.89 -3.94 1.55
C LEU A 771 39.47 -2.66 2.17
N CYS A 772 39.02 -1.48 1.73
CA CYS A 772 39.43 -0.22 2.35
C CYS A 772 39.09 -0.18 3.85
N ASN A 773 37.88 -0.61 4.22
CA ASN A 773 37.45 -0.70 5.62
C ASN A 773 38.26 -1.77 6.40
N PHE A 774 38.54 -2.91 5.76
CA PHE A 774 39.32 -3.97 6.38
C PHE A 774 40.77 -3.53 6.63
N PHE A 775 41.44 -2.90 5.65
CA PHE A 775 42.77 -2.32 5.82
C PHE A 775 42.80 -1.26 6.91
N SER A 776 41.79 -0.39 6.98
CA SER A 776 41.66 0.55 8.10
C SER A 776 41.66 -0.20 9.43
N THR A 777 40.83 -1.24 9.55
CA THR A 777 40.76 -2.04 10.79
C THR A 777 42.10 -2.68 11.15
N LEU A 778 42.86 -3.18 10.17
CA LEU A 778 44.16 -3.82 10.41
C LEU A 778 45.21 -2.88 11.02
N LEU A 779 45.06 -1.55 10.94
CA LEU A 779 45.98 -0.60 11.60
C LEU A 779 46.06 -0.85 13.12
N ILE A 780 44.94 -1.18 13.74
CA ILE A 780 44.82 -1.33 15.20
C ILE A 780 44.77 -2.79 15.66
N VAL A 781 44.96 -3.74 14.74
CA VAL A 781 45.00 -5.16 15.08
C VAL A 781 46.42 -5.50 15.51
N PRO A 782 46.62 -6.07 16.72
CA PRO A 782 47.93 -6.53 17.14
C PRO A 782 48.40 -7.71 16.31
N ASP A 783 49.69 -7.73 15.97
CA ASP A 783 50.31 -8.87 15.33
C ASP A 783 50.38 -10.08 16.28
N HIS A 784 50.23 -11.28 15.72
CA HIS A 784 50.32 -12.51 16.49
C HIS A 784 51.78 -12.82 16.86
N PRO A 785 52.12 -13.09 18.13
CA PRO A 785 53.51 -13.32 18.57
C PRO A 785 54.25 -14.41 17.78
N GLU A 786 53.52 -15.42 17.29
CA GLU A 786 54.10 -16.61 16.64
C GLU A 786 54.14 -16.54 15.10
N HIS A 787 53.39 -15.63 14.46
CA HIS A 787 53.22 -15.62 12.99
C HIS A 787 54.06 -14.57 12.26
N GLY A 788 54.93 -13.87 12.99
CA GLY A 788 55.76 -12.78 12.46
C GLY A 788 54.98 -11.49 12.23
N VAL A 789 55.72 -10.42 11.91
CA VAL A 789 55.16 -9.07 11.78
C VAL A 789 54.31 -8.91 10.51
N LEU A 790 53.24 -8.13 10.61
CA LEU A 790 52.32 -7.78 9.53
C LEU A 790 51.67 -9.00 8.86
N PHE A 791 51.46 -10.09 9.61
CA PHE A 791 50.98 -11.35 9.07
C PHE A 791 49.65 -11.24 8.30
N LEU A 792 48.61 -10.67 8.94
CA LEU A 792 47.29 -10.50 8.30
C LEU A 792 47.33 -9.58 7.07
N VAL A 793 48.19 -8.54 7.11
CA VAL A 793 48.39 -7.65 5.96
C VAL A 793 49.03 -8.41 4.79
N ARG A 794 50.01 -9.27 5.07
CA ARG A 794 50.65 -10.13 4.05
C ARG A 794 49.67 -11.13 3.47
N GLU A 795 48.90 -11.83 4.31
CA GLU A 795 47.91 -12.79 3.84
C GLU A 795 46.86 -12.12 2.94
N LEU A 796 46.34 -10.96 3.36
CA LEU A 796 45.37 -10.21 2.58
C LEU A 796 45.96 -9.73 1.25
N LEU A 797 47.22 -9.26 1.24
CA LEU A 797 47.92 -8.87 0.01
C LEU A 797 48.13 -10.05 -0.95
N ASN A 798 48.48 -11.23 -0.44
CA ASN A 798 48.64 -12.44 -1.25
C ASN A 798 47.31 -12.81 -1.93
N VAL A 799 46.22 -12.79 -1.16
CA VAL A 799 44.88 -13.07 -1.70
C VAL A 799 44.46 -12.04 -2.77
N ILE A 800 44.73 -10.75 -2.55
CA ILE A 800 44.46 -9.69 -3.54
C ILE A 800 45.30 -9.85 -4.81
N GLN A 801 46.55 -10.32 -4.65
CA GLN A 801 47.45 -10.57 -5.77
C GLN A 801 46.91 -11.70 -6.66
N ASP A 802 46.44 -12.78 -6.04
CA ASP A 802 45.92 -13.99 -6.71
C ASP A 802 44.46 -13.82 -7.22
N TYR A 803 43.72 -12.84 -6.71
CA TYR A 803 42.37 -12.53 -7.18
C TYR A 803 42.35 -12.08 -8.65
N THR A 804 41.37 -12.57 -9.43
CA THR A 804 41.23 -12.22 -10.85
C THR A 804 40.43 -10.93 -11.01
N TRP A 805 41.13 -9.83 -11.21
CA TRP A 805 40.56 -8.50 -11.50
C TRP A 805 40.10 -8.38 -12.96
N GLU A 806 39.14 -7.50 -13.24
CA GLU A 806 38.71 -7.14 -14.59
C GLU A 806 39.78 -6.34 -15.33
N ASP A 807 40.02 -6.68 -16.60
CA ASP A 807 41.11 -6.09 -17.41
C ASP A 807 41.00 -4.56 -17.57
N ASN A 808 39.78 -4.02 -17.50
CA ASN A 808 39.50 -2.60 -17.63
C ASN A 808 39.38 -1.85 -16.30
N SER A 809 39.62 -2.53 -15.17
CA SER A 809 39.51 -1.94 -13.84
C SER A 809 40.84 -1.43 -13.30
N ASP A 810 40.77 -0.32 -12.59
CA ASP A 810 41.90 0.26 -11.86
C ASP A 810 41.83 -0.03 -10.35
N ASP A 811 40.84 -0.81 -9.89
CA ASP A 811 40.52 -0.97 -8.48
C ASP A 811 41.63 -1.73 -7.72
N LYS A 812 42.32 -2.69 -8.35
CA LYS A 812 43.54 -3.33 -7.78
C LYS A 812 44.60 -2.30 -7.39
N ILE A 813 44.83 -1.31 -8.25
CA ILE A 813 45.85 -0.28 -8.04
C ILE A 813 45.40 0.74 -7.00
N ARG A 814 44.11 1.05 -6.95
CA ARG A 814 43.53 1.85 -5.87
C ARG A 814 43.71 1.16 -4.52
N ILE A 815 43.49 -0.15 -4.43
CA ILE A 815 43.74 -0.94 -3.22
C ILE A 815 45.21 -0.89 -2.82
N TYR A 816 46.13 -1.13 -3.75
CA TYR A 816 47.57 -0.99 -3.49
C TYR A 816 47.95 0.41 -3.01
N THR A 817 47.30 1.45 -3.53
CA THR A 817 47.49 2.82 -3.05
C THR A 817 46.99 2.98 -1.60
N CYS A 818 45.83 2.41 -1.25
CA CYS A 818 45.31 2.39 0.13
C CYS A 818 46.20 1.58 1.07
N VAL A 819 46.76 0.46 0.62
CA VAL A 819 47.74 -0.32 1.40
C VAL A 819 48.99 0.51 1.66
N LEU A 820 49.47 1.27 0.69
CA LEU A 820 50.61 2.18 0.90
C LEU A 820 50.29 3.24 1.96
N HIS A 821 49.06 3.75 2.01
CA HIS A 821 48.62 4.67 3.07
C HIS A 821 48.61 3.97 4.44
N LEU A 822 48.11 2.74 4.52
CA LEU A 822 48.11 1.93 5.74
C LEU A 822 49.54 1.67 6.24
N LEU A 823 50.42 1.15 5.39
CA LEU A 823 51.82 0.86 5.75
C LEU A 823 52.56 2.14 6.18
N SER A 824 52.17 3.29 5.63
CA SER A 824 52.71 4.60 6.05
C SER A 824 52.15 5.11 7.37
N ALA A 825 50.95 4.67 7.76
CA ALA A 825 50.43 4.89 9.09
C ALA A 825 51.07 3.92 10.10
N MET A 826 51.30 2.66 9.69
CA MET A 826 51.95 1.63 10.51
C MET A 826 53.41 1.96 10.85
N SER A 827 54.09 2.78 10.05
CA SER A 827 55.46 3.25 10.33
C SER A 827 55.54 4.43 11.30
N GLN A 828 54.41 4.99 11.75
CA GLN A 828 54.41 6.04 12.76
C GLN A 828 54.67 5.47 14.15
N GLU A 829 55.33 6.24 15.02
CA GLU A 829 55.53 5.90 16.43
C GLU A 829 54.22 5.89 17.24
N THR A 830 53.18 6.55 16.75
CA THR A 830 51.85 6.54 17.37
C THR A 830 50.79 6.60 16.29
N TYR A 831 49.83 5.68 16.34
CA TYR A 831 48.73 5.61 15.38
C TYR A 831 47.69 6.71 15.59
N LEU A 832 46.87 6.93 14.57
CA LEU A 832 45.84 7.97 14.55
C LEU A 832 44.71 7.69 15.55
N TYR A 833 44.38 6.42 15.79
CA TYR A 833 43.33 5.99 16.69
C TYR A 833 43.67 4.63 17.30
N HIS A 834 43.07 4.34 18.44
CA HIS A 834 43.30 3.13 19.25
C HIS A 834 42.00 2.60 19.82
N ILE A 835 42.01 1.32 20.22
CA ILE A 835 40.95 0.73 21.04
C ILE A 835 41.42 0.70 22.49
N ASP A 836 40.54 1.15 23.39
CA ASP A 836 40.79 1.09 24.84
C ASP A 836 41.17 -0.34 25.28
N LYS A 837 42.36 -0.47 25.90
CA LYS A 837 42.95 -1.71 26.44
C LYS A 837 43.33 -2.77 25.40
N VAL A 838 43.57 -2.36 24.15
CA VAL A 838 44.19 -3.22 23.14
C VAL A 838 45.48 -2.55 22.69
N ASP A 839 46.60 -3.24 22.91
CA ASP A 839 47.91 -2.76 22.48
C ASP A 839 48.07 -3.00 20.99
N SER A 840 47.99 -1.92 20.20
CA SER A 840 48.23 -1.96 18.74
C SER A 840 49.74 -2.08 18.43
N ASN A 841 50.06 -2.31 17.16
CA ASN A 841 51.44 -2.50 16.70
C ASN A 841 52.38 -1.29 16.95
N ASP A 842 51.87 -0.07 17.12
CA ASP A 842 52.68 1.07 17.56
C ASP A 842 53.14 0.94 19.01
N SER A 843 52.34 0.32 19.88
CA SER A 843 52.73 0.02 21.27
C SER A 843 53.62 -1.22 21.37
N LEU A 844 53.41 -2.21 20.50
CA LEU A 844 54.19 -3.46 20.48
C LEU A 844 55.59 -3.30 19.87
N TYR A 845 55.69 -2.56 18.75
CA TYR A 845 56.94 -2.43 17.99
C TYR A 845 57.53 -1.03 18.02
N GLY A 846 56.74 0.02 18.28
CA GLY A 846 57.20 1.38 18.63
C GLY A 846 58.47 1.90 17.93
N GLY A 847 58.49 1.91 16.59
CA GLY A 847 59.64 2.40 15.82
C GLY A 847 60.81 1.42 15.68
N ASP A 848 60.63 0.14 16.02
CA ASP A 848 61.66 -0.89 15.83
C ASP A 848 62.13 -0.97 14.37
N THR A 849 63.45 -0.85 14.22
CA THR A 849 64.17 -0.91 12.95
C THR A 849 63.87 -2.17 12.13
N LYS A 850 63.66 -3.33 12.77
CA LYS A 850 63.33 -4.58 12.06
C LYS A 850 61.90 -4.57 11.52
N PHE A 851 60.94 -4.12 12.33
CA PHE A 851 59.56 -3.92 11.90
C PHE A 851 59.46 -2.91 10.75
N LEU A 852 60.14 -1.77 10.88
CA LEU A 852 60.17 -0.74 9.83
C LEU A 852 60.83 -1.24 8.54
N ALA A 853 61.88 -2.07 8.63
CA ALA A 853 62.51 -2.68 7.45
C ALA A 853 61.54 -3.61 6.70
N GLU A 854 60.78 -4.46 7.41
CA GLU A 854 59.78 -5.32 6.79
C GLU A 854 58.59 -4.52 6.22
N ASN A 855 58.14 -3.47 6.92
CA ASN A 855 57.12 -2.55 6.43
C ASN A 855 57.54 -1.82 5.14
N ASN A 856 58.78 -1.32 5.09
CA ASN A 856 59.34 -0.65 3.92
C ASN A 856 59.50 -1.62 2.74
N LYS A 857 59.89 -2.87 2.99
CA LYS A 857 59.95 -3.92 1.96
C LYS A 857 58.58 -4.18 1.32
N LEU A 858 57.51 -4.20 2.12
CA LEU A 858 56.13 -4.29 1.59
C LEU A 858 55.76 -3.04 0.78
N CYS A 859 56.10 -1.83 1.26
CA CYS A 859 55.87 -0.60 0.51
C CYS A 859 56.57 -0.61 -0.86
N GLU A 860 57.83 -1.04 -0.91
CA GLU A 860 58.60 -1.19 -2.16
C GLU A 860 57.94 -2.20 -3.11
N THR A 861 57.46 -3.32 -2.59
CA THR A 861 56.75 -4.34 -3.38
C THR A 861 55.45 -3.77 -3.98
N VAL A 862 54.64 -3.11 -3.17
CA VAL A 862 53.36 -2.51 -3.61
C VAL A 862 53.59 -1.37 -4.61
N MET A 863 54.59 -0.50 -4.38
CA MET A 863 54.95 0.55 -5.33
C MET A 863 55.44 -0.03 -6.67
N ALA A 864 56.22 -1.10 -6.66
CA ALA A 864 56.67 -1.76 -7.88
C ALA A 864 55.47 -2.26 -8.71
N GLN A 865 54.44 -2.80 -8.07
CA GLN A 865 53.20 -3.23 -8.71
C GLN A 865 52.41 -2.05 -9.32
N ILE A 866 52.29 -0.93 -8.58
CA ILE A 866 51.64 0.30 -9.09
C ILE A 866 52.39 0.82 -10.33
N LEU A 867 53.71 0.90 -10.26
CA LEU A 867 54.54 1.39 -11.36
C LEU A 867 54.53 0.46 -12.57
N GLU A 868 54.44 -0.85 -12.37
CA GLU A 868 54.34 -1.80 -13.48
C GLU A 868 52.99 -1.67 -14.19
N HIS A 869 51.89 -1.54 -13.45
CA HIS A 869 50.60 -1.29 -14.07
C HIS A 869 50.55 0.02 -14.87
N LEU A 870 51.15 1.11 -14.35
CA LEU A 870 51.28 2.37 -15.09
C LEU A 870 52.08 2.21 -16.40
N LYS A 871 53.05 1.29 -16.45
CA LYS A 871 53.76 0.97 -17.71
C LYS A 871 52.89 0.15 -18.65
N THR A 872 52.11 -0.80 -18.15
CA THR A 872 51.17 -1.58 -18.96
C THR A 872 50.14 -0.68 -19.62
N LEU A 873 49.52 0.26 -18.88
CA LEU A 873 48.61 1.26 -19.45
C LEU A 873 49.27 2.16 -20.50
N ALA A 874 50.59 2.36 -20.44
CA ALA A 874 51.34 3.07 -21.47
C ALA A 874 51.42 2.27 -22.79
N LYS A 875 51.57 0.94 -22.68
CA LYS A 875 51.65 0.02 -23.82
C LYS A 875 50.28 -0.19 -24.47
N ASP A 876 49.22 -0.17 -23.67
CA ASP A 876 47.84 -0.37 -24.13
C ASP A 876 47.17 0.92 -24.63
N GLU A 877 47.93 2.01 -24.81
CA GLU A 877 47.46 3.34 -25.22
C GLU A 877 46.33 3.94 -24.34
N ALA A 878 46.15 3.44 -23.12
CA ALA A 878 45.16 3.90 -22.14
C ALA A 878 45.61 5.19 -21.41
N LEU A 879 46.04 6.20 -22.19
CA LEU A 879 46.75 7.40 -21.71
C LEU A 879 45.96 8.23 -20.68
N LYS A 880 44.63 8.25 -20.80
CA LYS A 880 43.75 8.98 -19.86
C LYS A 880 43.71 8.31 -18.48
N ARG A 881 43.62 6.97 -18.43
CA ARG A 881 43.68 6.19 -17.18
C ARG A 881 45.05 6.28 -16.53
N GLN A 882 46.10 6.15 -17.33
CA GLN A 882 47.48 6.32 -16.89
C GLN A 882 47.72 7.71 -16.26
N SER A 883 47.24 8.77 -16.90
CA SER A 883 47.35 10.14 -16.40
C SER A 883 46.64 10.32 -15.05
N SER A 884 45.40 9.82 -14.93
CA SER A 884 44.60 9.88 -13.70
C SER A 884 45.24 9.12 -12.54
N LEU A 885 45.67 7.87 -12.77
CA LEU A 885 46.33 7.05 -11.75
C LEU A 885 47.71 7.58 -11.38
N GLY A 886 48.48 8.08 -12.34
CA GLY A 886 49.76 8.73 -12.10
C GLY A 886 49.62 9.95 -11.19
N LEU A 887 48.59 10.77 -11.41
CA LEU A 887 48.29 11.92 -10.54
C LEU A 887 47.79 11.49 -9.15
N SER A 888 46.95 10.46 -9.06
CA SER A 888 46.50 9.89 -7.78
C SER A 888 47.67 9.34 -6.95
N PHE A 889 48.58 8.62 -7.60
CA PHE A 889 49.78 8.09 -6.96
C PHE A 889 50.73 9.22 -6.54
N PHE A 890 50.92 10.25 -7.37
CA PHE A 890 51.64 11.47 -6.98
C PHE A 890 51.05 12.10 -5.71
N ASN A 891 49.73 12.28 -5.66
CA ASN A 891 49.06 12.85 -4.48
C ASN A 891 49.26 11.98 -3.24
N SER A 892 49.29 10.65 -3.40
CA SER A 892 49.56 9.70 -2.32
C SER A 892 50.99 9.80 -1.78
N ILE A 893 51.99 9.91 -2.68
CA ILE A 893 53.38 10.15 -2.27
C ILE A 893 53.51 11.52 -1.58
N LEU A 894 52.87 12.55 -2.11
CA LEU A 894 52.87 13.89 -1.50
C LEU A 894 52.28 13.90 -0.09
N ALA A 895 51.24 13.09 0.16
CA ALA A 895 50.56 13.01 1.44
C ALA A 895 51.31 12.14 2.47
N HIS A 896 51.93 11.03 2.04
CA HIS A 896 52.44 9.99 2.94
C HIS A 896 53.95 9.71 2.84
N GLY A 897 54.61 10.10 1.74
CA GLY A 897 56.05 9.87 1.52
C GLY A 897 56.92 11.03 1.99
N ASP A 898 58.13 10.72 2.45
CA ASP A 898 59.15 11.72 2.78
C ASP A 898 59.92 12.17 1.52
N LEU A 899 59.55 13.35 1.04
CA LEU A 899 60.11 13.95 -0.17
C LEU A 899 61.48 14.62 0.04
N ARG A 900 62.05 14.53 1.25
CA ARG A 900 63.47 14.81 1.50
C ARG A 900 64.37 13.75 0.86
N ASN A 901 63.84 12.55 0.59
CA ASN A 901 64.55 11.53 -0.13
C ASN A 901 64.62 11.84 -1.64
N ASN A 902 65.83 11.97 -2.17
CA ASN A 902 66.08 12.30 -3.59
C ASN A 902 65.40 11.34 -4.58
N ARG A 903 65.29 10.04 -4.26
CA ARG A 903 64.69 9.05 -5.17
C ARG A 903 63.16 9.16 -5.21
N LEU A 904 62.49 9.37 -4.08
CA LEU A 904 61.04 9.59 -4.03
C LEU A 904 60.65 10.96 -4.59
N ASN A 905 61.48 11.98 -4.35
CA ASN A 905 61.32 13.31 -4.93
C ASN A 905 61.38 13.22 -6.47
N GLN A 906 62.40 12.54 -7.02
CA GLN A 906 62.53 12.31 -8.45
C GLN A 906 61.36 11.52 -9.03
N LEU A 907 60.88 10.48 -8.33
CA LEU A 907 59.71 9.71 -8.75
C LEU A 907 58.45 10.59 -8.81
N SER A 908 58.27 11.47 -7.83
CA SER A 908 57.12 12.39 -7.77
C SER A 908 57.13 13.38 -8.95
N VAL A 909 58.29 13.95 -9.28
CA VAL A 909 58.45 14.81 -10.47
C VAL A 909 58.14 14.03 -11.75
N ASN A 910 58.62 12.78 -11.86
CA ASN A 910 58.34 11.93 -13.02
C ASN A 910 56.84 11.61 -13.16
N LEU A 911 56.14 11.33 -12.06
CA LEU A 911 54.70 11.05 -12.05
C LEU A 911 53.88 12.30 -12.40
N TRP A 912 54.30 13.48 -11.95
CA TRP A 912 53.67 14.75 -12.31
C TRP A 912 53.79 15.06 -13.80
N HIS A 913 54.97 14.82 -14.39
CA HIS A 913 55.14 14.94 -15.84
C HIS A 913 54.39 13.85 -16.61
N LEU A 914 54.36 12.62 -16.10
CA LEU A 914 53.58 11.52 -16.68
C LEU A 914 52.09 11.85 -16.71
N ALA A 915 51.55 12.44 -15.65
CA ALA A 915 50.16 12.87 -15.59
C ALA A 915 49.83 13.91 -16.69
N GLN A 916 50.73 14.87 -16.92
CA GLN A 916 50.51 15.91 -17.94
C GLN A 916 50.77 15.44 -19.37
N ARG A 917 51.51 14.34 -19.53
CA ARG A 917 51.83 13.77 -20.83
C ARG A 917 50.54 13.48 -21.59
N HIS A 918 50.49 13.89 -22.86
CA HIS A 918 49.32 13.74 -23.74
C HIS A 918 48.06 14.54 -23.34
N GLY A 919 48.17 15.55 -22.46
CA GLY A 919 47.09 16.52 -22.19
C GLY A 919 45.84 15.96 -21.49
N CYS A 920 45.93 14.74 -20.93
CA CYS A 920 44.79 14.03 -20.35
C CYS A 920 44.52 14.32 -18.87
N ALA A 921 45.40 15.07 -18.18
CA ALA A 921 45.23 15.38 -16.77
C ALA A 921 44.15 16.43 -16.51
N ASP A 922 43.48 16.30 -15.36
CA ASP A 922 42.57 17.34 -14.86
C ASP A 922 43.36 18.56 -14.36
N THR A 923 43.42 19.58 -15.20
CA THR A 923 44.11 20.86 -14.94
C THR A 923 43.61 21.51 -13.64
N ARG A 924 42.32 21.38 -13.30
CA ARG A 924 41.76 21.98 -12.07
C ARG A 924 42.35 21.34 -10.83
N THR A 925 42.44 20.01 -10.80
CA THR A 925 43.05 19.28 -9.68
C THR A 925 44.54 19.59 -9.58
N MET A 926 45.28 19.64 -10.70
CA MET A 926 46.70 19.95 -10.68
C MET A 926 47.01 21.37 -10.17
N VAL A 927 46.24 22.39 -10.58
CA VAL A 927 46.39 23.76 -10.06
C VAL A 927 46.19 23.79 -8.54
N LYS A 928 45.11 23.16 -8.05
CA LYS A 928 44.84 23.08 -6.61
C LYS A 928 45.93 22.33 -5.84
N THR A 929 46.44 21.23 -6.39
CA THR A 929 47.55 20.48 -5.79
C THR A 929 48.82 21.35 -5.72
N LEU A 930 49.14 22.10 -6.77
CA LEU A 930 50.31 23.01 -6.78
C LEU A 930 50.14 24.17 -5.78
N GLU A 931 48.95 24.75 -5.67
CA GLU A 931 48.63 25.74 -4.65
C GLU A 931 48.76 25.16 -3.23
N TYR A 932 48.29 23.93 -3.02
CA TYR A 932 48.44 23.22 -1.77
C TYR A 932 49.91 23.01 -1.40
N ILE A 933 50.75 22.59 -2.35
CA ILE A 933 52.21 22.45 -2.15
C ILE A 933 52.83 23.79 -1.77
N LYS A 934 52.52 24.88 -2.49
CA LYS A 934 52.99 26.24 -2.20
C LYS A 934 52.52 26.77 -0.84
N LYS A 935 51.33 26.38 -0.39
CA LYS A 935 50.82 26.72 0.95
C LYS A 935 51.55 25.93 2.03
N ARG A 936 51.75 24.63 1.82
CA ARG A 936 52.45 23.75 2.77
C ARG A 936 53.95 24.05 2.88
N SER A 937 54.58 24.51 1.80
CA SER A 937 56.01 24.87 1.80
C SER A 937 56.35 26.08 2.69
N LYS A 938 55.35 26.86 3.10
CA LYS A 938 55.48 27.95 4.07
C LYS A 938 55.66 27.46 5.52
N HIS A 939 55.41 26.18 5.81
CA HIS A 939 55.69 25.61 7.12
C HIS A 939 57.19 25.30 7.28
N PRO A 940 57.81 25.60 8.44
CA PRO A 940 59.26 25.43 8.66
C PRO A 940 59.76 24.01 8.35
N ASP A 941 59.01 22.98 8.71
CA ASP A 941 59.40 21.57 8.54
C ASP A 941 59.27 21.05 7.09
N MET A 942 58.70 21.86 6.20
CA MET A 942 58.31 21.50 4.83
C MET A 942 59.03 22.32 3.74
N GLY A 943 60.15 22.97 4.08
CA GLY A 943 60.89 23.85 3.14
C GLY A 943 61.33 23.18 1.83
N HIS A 944 61.60 21.87 1.85
CA HIS A 944 61.93 21.05 0.67
C HIS A 944 60.82 21.04 -0.41
N LEU A 945 59.57 21.34 -0.03
CA LEU A 945 58.46 21.46 -0.99
C LEU A 945 58.55 22.73 -1.86
N THR A 946 59.32 23.75 -1.44
CA THR A 946 59.55 24.96 -2.26
C THR A 946 60.35 24.62 -3.51
N GLU A 947 61.40 23.81 -3.35
CA GLU A 947 62.21 23.32 -4.47
C GLU A 947 61.41 22.37 -5.36
N LEU A 948 60.58 21.50 -4.76
CA LEU A 948 59.68 20.64 -5.51
C LEU A 948 58.69 21.46 -6.36
N ALA A 949 58.06 22.49 -5.80
CA ALA A 949 57.10 23.32 -6.52
C ALA A 949 57.68 23.99 -7.79
N LEU A 950 58.97 24.34 -7.78
CA LEU A 950 59.68 24.88 -8.95
C LEU A 950 59.85 23.84 -10.07
N ARG A 951 59.94 22.56 -9.70
CA ARG A 951 60.11 21.43 -10.63
C ARG A 951 58.79 20.86 -11.15
N LEU A 952 57.64 21.45 -10.77
CA LEU A 952 56.30 20.99 -11.15
C LEU A 952 55.58 22.04 -12.05
N PRO A 953 56.10 22.35 -13.25
CA PRO A 953 55.43 23.29 -14.15
C PRO A 953 54.08 22.73 -14.60
N LEU A 954 53.11 23.62 -14.80
CA LEU A 954 51.84 23.31 -15.46
C LEU A 954 52.00 23.57 -16.96
N GLN A 955 51.71 22.56 -17.78
CA GLN A 955 51.66 22.73 -19.23
C GLN A 955 50.44 23.58 -19.61
N THR A 956 50.66 24.70 -20.29
CA THR A 956 49.62 25.49 -20.93
C THR A 956 49.05 24.70 -22.11
N ARG A 957 47.74 24.46 -22.14
CA ARG A 957 47.06 23.86 -23.31
C ARG A 957 47.32 24.75 -24.53
N THR A 958 48.01 24.22 -25.53
CA THR A 958 47.86 24.61 -26.94
C THR A 958 46.95 23.63 -27.62
#